data_AF-A0A819CYV4-F1
#
_entry.id   AF-A0A819CYV4-F1
#
_cell.length_a   1.000
_cell.length_b   1.000
_cell.length_c   1.000
_cell.angle_alpha   90.00
_cell.angle_beta   90.00
_cell.angle_gamma   90.00
#
_symmetry.space_group_name_H-M   'P 1'
#
loop_
_entity.id
_entity.type
_entity.pdbx_description
1 polymer ?
#
loop_
_entity_poly.entity_id
_entity_poly.type
_entity_poly.pdbx_seq_one_letter_code
_entity_poly.pdbx_strand_id
1 'polypeptide(L)'
;MAQKQTIGDNKKPTLVSINRTAIDPNGCIGSLYNGYRDVLCEKLPWSNEDKLTKVLKKPQCIMKKGKKDQNESLLQIINVPEGLRLSVLLRPTGNNGIAAIINYPYPINEYTRFLLYSCVYEEEQVSEKLSKKQKMVKSVISLASATHIITCISYGIDVVVVLQLPFDKALATAIDDALQRICIHLNDEQNVLILKSDDEHILEQITNTMVYSNIPSLMELSTVYDVYLYIDENKNENIHRPIMYTLQPIKWLFPDYNEPNAYFNLIPPEFDREVEQYLIYLSNVLKNIKYSLDFSDNGLMYKYLEDQIYKKQCQWLILSKMHDHIIARLRRLIIDLRKNRTTVSKRDQLFYHVDHVNFEKSAQILQENLNDFKNKEKLIVGLRDQHFEYCNAAQLNLTKYNYEKTLKCKLKMKDRNNKILCTTDTLNKKNGSKLNLLRNQLAKECEINQNLYITYADFSYSTVELEDIEILTTSQTNNNKKSHLQKSSSTVTKNKTSTSQQSLPSSPIINDNINILLLGETGVGKSTFINAFVNYLKFKTFEQAQSNTPIVLIPVSFLMTVGDDFQERLIKFGDFDSSNNEDFDHPGESVTQHCRMYEFHLSDNDEKKLCIIDTPGFGDTRGLDQDDLNMQDILEYINELTHLNAICFLLKPNASKLHTFFRMCFIQLLDLLGPNAYQNIIFCFTNARSTFYGPGDTAPLIKTMLKSFSINNIPFKKDNTFCFDNESFRYLVALQNGIEFNNDEKHDYKESWSISVKESYRLIDYIHGNLITYRSNNECKSNKHAQVEISHMIRPMLTTMQNILQNLILSKTNIKNKSITMFPKAIHRPASICLSCKPYPLQFGNFWIARNIPHEFLKTCLVCSCTIEQHIAIHYVLNSEYSNKSVSNHPEEMINMVNQLCTIGAEFDYFLVHITRSSKNDLFLPGLLRMIDEENKLCQSQKPDHLNSQLIKELTRLKCQYENRIEEFKSNQQLIDLLIINEHITTIRKYPLIQMQLDIMKQTQKMMTEPYEVSQD
;
A
#
# COMPACT_ATOMS: atom_id res chain seq x y z
N MET A 1 38.57 35.64 34.46
CA MET A 1 38.74 34.33 35.15
C MET A 1 37.56 33.46 34.78
N ALA A 2 37.75 32.59 33.78
CA ALA A 2 36.74 31.66 33.30
C ALA A 2 36.85 30.36 34.12
N GLN A 3 35.82 30.02 34.88
CA GLN A 3 35.67 28.66 35.40
C GLN A 3 35.02 27.81 34.31
N LYS A 4 35.86 27.02 33.63
CA LYS A 4 35.45 25.82 32.90
C LYS A 4 34.75 24.89 33.91
N GLN A 5 33.43 24.75 33.83
CA GLN A 5 32.76 23.58 34.36
C GLN A 5 32.98 22.43 33.37
N THR A 6 33.93 21.57 33.74
CA THR A 6 34.10 20.23 33.19
C THR A 6 32.80 19.45 33.35
N ILE A 7 32.26 18.96 32.23
CA ILE A 7 31.16 17.99 32.18
C ILE A 7 31.72 16.66 32.69
N GLY A 8 31.52 16.42 33.98
CA GLY A 8 31.78 15.15 34.65
C GLY A 8 30.48 14.48 35.08
N ASP A 9 30.50 13.17 34.94
CA ASP A 9 29.71 12.17 35.66
C ASP A 9 28.37 11.68 35.08
N ASN A 10 28.42 10.39 34.71
CA ASN A 10 27.32 9.42 34.66
C ASN A 10 26.29 9.70 35.76
N LYS A 11 25.22 10.45 35.44
CA LYS A 11 24.06 10.54 36.32
C LYS A 11 23.37 9.17 36.38
N LYS A 12 23.19 8.65 37.60
CA LYS A 12 22.37 7.45 37.86
C LYS A 12 21.00 7.59 37.19
N PRO A 13 20.44 6.52 36.60
CA PRO A 13 19.13 6.57 35.97
C PRO A 13 18.07 6.99 37.00
N THR A 14 17.31 8.03 36.67
CA THR A 14 16.32 8.65 37.57
C THR A 14 14.95 7.99 37.42
N LEU A 15 14.32 7.65 38.54
CA LEU A 15 12.92 7.24 38.60
C LEU A 15 12.04 8.50 38.54
N VAL A 16 11.56 8.85 37.34
CA VAL A 16 10.81 10.09 37.11
C VAL A 16 9.36 9.77 36.76
N SER A 17 8.41 10.37 37.46
CA SER A 17 7.00 10.36 37.04
C SER A 17 6.79 11.28 35.84
N ILE A 18 5.91 10.87 34.92
CA ILE A 18 5.76 11.54 33.63
C ILE A 18 4.27 11.76 33.34
N ASN A 19 3.91 12.96 32.88
CA ASN A 19 2.59 13.22 32.32
C ASN A 19 2.62 13.15 30.79
N ARG A 20 1.59 12.55 30.21
CA ARG A 20 1.40 12.40 28.77
C ARG A 20 -0.02 12.73 28.38
N THR A 21 -0.19 13.52 27.32
CA THR A 21 -1.48 13.56 26.61
C THR A 21 -1.83 12.15 26.15
N ALA A 22 -3.08 11.74 26.33
CA ALA A 22 -3.59 10.43 25.97
C ALA A 22 -3.84 10.35 24.44
N ILE A 23 -2.76 10.17 23.69
CA ILE A 23 -2.82 10.03 22.22
C ILE A 23 -3.58 8.77 21.82
N ASP A 24 -3.34 7.69 22.55
CA ASP A 24 -4.14 6.47 22.48
C ASP A 24 -5.11 6.49 23.67
N PRO A 25 -6.42 6.70 23.46
CA PRO A 25 -7.40 6.83 24.54
C PRO A 25 -7.81 5.49 25.16
N ASN A 26 -7.18 4.36 24.79
CA ASN A 26 -7.54 3.03 25.31
C ASN A 26 -6.82 2.67 26.63
N GLY A 27 -5.91 3.52 27.10
CA GLY A 27 -5.21 3.32 28.37
C GLY A 27 -6.15 3.43 29.56
N CYS A 28 -5.99 2.51 30.50
CA CYS A 28 -6.72 2.49 31.77
C CYS A 28 -5.75 2.41 32.97
N ILE A 29 -6.23 2.70 34.18
CA ILE A 29 -5.42 2.58 35.40
C ILE A 29 -4.81 1.17 35.49
N GLY A 30 -3.50 1.11 35.72
CA GLY A 30 -2.75 -0.15 35.74
C GLY A 30 -2.18 -0.61 34.41
N SER A 31 -2.49 0.07 33.30
CA SER A 31 -1.88 -0.24 32.00
C SER A 31 -0.39 0.04 32.04
N LEU A 32 0.41 -0.87 31.49
CA LEU A 32 1.84 -0.68 31.32
C LEU A 32 2.10 0.26 30.14
N TYR A 33 3.22 0.99 30.22
CA TYR A 33 3.57 2.01 29.23
C TYR A 33 5.06 1.93 28.88
N ASN A 34 5.36 1.96 27.59
CA ASN A 34 6.73 2.02 27.08
C ASN A 34 7.13 3.47 26.81
N GLY A 35 7.80 4.08 27.78
CA GLY A 35 8.30 5.46 27.66
C GLY A 35 9.34 5.65 26.55
N TYR A 36 10.04 4.61 26.08
CA TYR A 36 11.00 4.76 24.97
C TYR A 36 10.31 5.13 23.66
N ARG A 37 9.12 4.56 23.43
CA ARG A 37 8.33 4.75 22.20
C ARG A 37 7.07 5.58 22.42
N ASP A 38 6.73 5.87 23.67
CA ASP A 38 5.47 6.51 24.08
C ASP A 38 4.23 5.74 23.55
N VAL A 39 4.13 4.46 23.91
CA VAL A 39 3.02 3.55 23.55
C VAL A 39 2.52 2.79 24.78
N LEU A 40 1.23 2.45 24.77
CA LEU A 40 0.64 1.50 25.71
C LEU A 40 1.20 0.09 25.46
N CYS A 41 1.32 -0.68 26.52
CA CYS A 41 1.69 -2.10 26.51
C CYS A 41 0.50 -2.93 27.03
N GLU A 42 0.77 -4.04 27.69
CA GLU A 42 -0.24 -4.88 28.32
C GLU A 42 -0.89 -4.24 29.55
N LYS A 43 -2.07 -4.74 29.90
CA LYS A 43 -2.85 -4.30 31.04
C LYS A 43 -2.66 -5.27 32.21
N LEU A 44 -2.33 -4.75 33.38
CA LEU A 44 -2.34 -5.54 34.61
C LEU A 44 -3.78 -5.75 35.10
N PRO A 45 -4.12 -6.93 35.64
CA PRO A 45 -5.43 -7.18 36.23
C PRO A 45 -5.61 -6.32 37.50
N TRP A 46 -6.42 -5.27 37.40
CA TRP A 46 -6.70 -4.33 38.48
C TRP A 46 -8.20 -4.38 38.84
N SER A 47 -8.53 -4.47 40.14
CA SER A 47 -9.92 -4.48 40.63
C SER A 47 -10.49 -3.06 40.75
N ASN A 48 -11.79 -2.88 40.47
CA ASN A 48 -12.43 -1.56 40.54
C ASN A 48 -12.45 -0.94 41.95
N GLU A 49 -12.32 -1.73 43.02
CA GLU A 49 -12.30 -1.26 44.42
C GLU A 49 -11.10 -0.38 44.80
N ASP A 50 -10.09 -0.29 43.92
CA ASP A 50 -8.83 0.40 44.20
C ASP A 50 -8.74 1.80 43.55
N LYS A 51 -9.84 2.31 42.97
CA LYS A 51 -9.88 3.57 42.24
C LYS A 51 -10.56 4.66 43.07
N LEU A 52 -10.00 5.86 43.03
CA LEU A 52 -10.61 7.08 43.53
C LEU A 52 -10.99 7.95 42.33
N THR A 53 -12.27 8.27 42.20
CA THR A 53 -12.77 9.16 41.14
C THR A 53 -13.07 10.52 41.73
N LYS A 54 -12.55 11.56 41.08
CA LYS A 54 -12.82 12.96 41.40
C LYS A 54 -13.49 13.62 40.21
N VAL A 55 -14.71 14.10 40.40
CA VAL A 55 -15.40 14.91 39.38
C VAL A 55 -14.77 16.30 39.35
N LEU A 56 -14.44 16.76 38.15
CA LEU A 56 -13.88 18.07 37.85
C LEU A 56 -14.73 18.71 36.74
N LYS A 57 -14.67 20.03 36.60
CA LYS A 57 -15.21 20.70 35.41
C LYS A 57 -14.35 21.91 35.13
N LYS A 58 -13.46 21.77 34.15
CA LYS A 58 -12.48 22.81 33.78
C LYS A 58 -12.51 22.99 32.27
N PRO A 59 -13.56 23.62 31.71
CA PRO A 59 -13.61 23.90 30.29
C PRO A 59 -12.61 24.99 29.92
N GLN A 60 -11.97 24.80 28.77
CA GLN A 60 -11.07 25.78 28.18
C GLN A 60 -11.25 25.74 26.66
N CYS A 61 -11.77 26.83 26.11
CA CYS A 61 -11.92 27.06 24.68
C CYS A 61 -11.08 28.26 24.25
N ILE A 62 -10.14 28.06 23.32
CA ILE A 62 -9.24 29.10 22.84
C ILE A 62 -9.19 29.08 21.32
N MET A 63 -9.29 30.26 20.70
CA MET A 63 -8.98 30.44 19.29
C MET A 63 -7.55 30.97 19.12
N LYS A 64 -6.78 30.37 18.21
CA LYS A 64 -5.45 30.84 17.79
C LYS A 64 -5.44 31.09 16.28
N LYS A 65 -4.70 32.12 15.85
CA LYS A 65 -4.49 32.46 14.43
C LYS A 65 -3.19 31.87 13.91
N GLY A 66 -3.22 31.27 12.73
CA GLY A 66 -2.03 30.85 12.02
C GLY A 66 -1.19 32.05 11.55
N LYS A 67 0.13 31.84 11.41
CA LYS A 67 1.05 32.82 10.82
C LYS A 67 1.97 32.13 9.84
N LYS A 68 2.31 32.84 8.76
CA LYS A 68 3.10 32.33 7.63
C LYS A 68 4.55 31.96 7.99
N ASP A 69 5.12 32.62 8.99
CA ASP A 69 6.55 32.51 9.35
C ASP A 69 6.81 31.72 10.65
N GLN A 70 5.78 31.09 11.23
CA GLN A 70 5.95 30.31 12.45
C GLN A 70 6.34 28.86 12.11
N ASN A 71 7.59 28.51 12.40
CA ASN A 71 8.02 27.11 12.61
C ASN A 71 7.44 26.53 13.93
N GLU A 72 6.32 27.06 14.42
CA GLU A 72 5.68 26.57 15.63
C GLU A 72 5.09 25.18 15.35
N SER A 73 5.43 24.25 16.23
CA SER A 73 4.92 22.89 16.19
C SER A 73 3.40 22.91 16.32
N LEU A 74 2.67 22.24 15.44
CA LEU A 74 1.22 22.03 15.61
C LEU A 74 0.92 21.43 17.00
N LEU A 75 1.82 20.57 17.50
CA LEU A 75 1.76 19.99 18.84
C LEU A 75 1.96 21.02 19.96
N GLN A 76 2.72 22.10 19.73
CA GLN A 76 2.81 23.23 20.66
C GLN A 76 1.50 24.04 20.66
N ILE A 77 0.90 24.25 19.49
CA ILE A 77 -0.38 24.96 19.36
C ILE A 77 -1.46 24.26 20.19
N ILE A 78 -1.49 22.93 20.16
CA ILE A 78 -2.43 22.08 20.91
C ILE A 78 -1.95 21.69 22.31
N ASN A 79 -0.93 22.37 22.84
CA ASN A 79 -0.41 22.20 24.20
C ASN A 79 0.07 20.77 24.56
N VAL A 80 0.46 19.95 23.57
CA VAL A 80 1.07 18.63 23.85
C VAL A 80 2.40 18.85 24.60
N PRO A 81 2.69 18.09 25.68
CA PRO A 81 3.92 18.24 26.45
C PRO A 81 5.18 17.97 25.64
N GLU A 82 6.24 18.77 25.86
CA GLU A 82 7.54 18.72 25.15
C GLU A 82 8.07 17.29 24.99
N GLY A 83 8.18 16.53 26.08
CA GLY A 83 8.72 15.17 26.06
C GLY A 83 7.91 14.12 25.28
N LEU A 84 6.68 14.44 24.86
CA LEU A 84 5.84 13.60 24.00
C LEU A 84 5.97 14.00 22.52
N ARG A 85 6.21 15.28 22.22
CA ARG A 85 6.18 15.82 20.84
C ARG A 85 7.10 15.08 19.90
N LEU A 86 8.34 14.80 20.31
CA LEU A 86 9.28 14.02 19.50
C LEU A 86 8.72 12.64 19.15
N SER A 87 8.06 11.95 20.08
CA SER A 87 7.54 10.60 19.82
C SER A 87 6.36 10.58 18.86
N VAL A 88 5.61 11.68 18.83
CA VAL A 88 4.52 11.91 17.88
C VAL A 88 5.09 12.23 16.50
N LEU A 89 6.00 13.20 16.42
CA LEU A 89 6.64 13.60 15.16
C LEU A 89 7.46 12.46 14.52
N LEU A 90 8.05 11.59 15.35
CA LEU A 90 8.77 10.42 14.87
C LEU A 90 7.86 9.28 14.43
N ARG A 91 6.53 9.35 14.59
CA ARG A 91 5.54 8.32 14.19
C ARG A 91 4.38 8.91 13.37
N PRO A 92 4.64 9.55 12.22
CA PRO A 92 3.62 10.33 11.52
C PRO A 92 2.39 9.53 11.08
N THR A 93 2.58 8.30 10.61
CA THR A 93 1.51 7.43 10.09
C THR A 93 0.73 6.64 11.15
N GLY A 94 1.15 6.67 12.43
CA GLY A 94 0.55 5.88 13.51
C GLY A 94 -0.12 6.73 14.59
N ASN A 95 -0.29 8.03 14.37
CA ASN A 95 -0.93 8.92 15.34
C ASN A 95 -2.44 9.00 15.08
N ASN A 96 -3.21 8.78 16.14
CA ASN A 96 -4.67 8.87 16.14
C ASN A 96 -5.15 10.01 17.04
N GLY A 97 -6.44 10.32 16.96
CA GLY A 97 -7.08 11.35 17.76
C GLY A 97 -6.45 12.73 17.58
N ILE A 98 -6.26 13.47 18.67
CA ILE A 98 -5.74 14.85 18.63
C ILE A 98 -4.33 14.96 18.04
N ALA A 99 -3.50 13.92 18.18
CA ALA A 99 -2.12 13.92 17.68
C ALA A 99 -2.05 13.77 16.15
N ALA A 100 -3.13 13.30 15.50
CA ALA A 100 -3.21 13.19 14.05
C ALA A 100 -3.14 14.57 13.35
N ILE A 101 -3.29 15.67 14.09
CA ILE A 101 -3.13 17.04 13.58
C ILE A 101 -1.79 17.28 12.86
N ILE A 102 -0.72 16.55 13.22
CA ILE A 102 0.56 16.70 12.52
C ILE A 102 0.46 16.34 11.03
N ASN A 103 -0.56 15.56 10.64
CA ASN A 103 -0.84 15.17 9.26
C ASN A 103 -1.74 16.18 8.55
N TYR A 104 -2.06 17.33 9.16
CA TYR A 104 -2.77 18.42 8.50
C TYR A 104 -2.09 18.76 7.16
N PRO A 105 -2.81 18.66 6.02
CA PRO A 105 -2.18 18.61 4.70
C PRO A 105 -1.88 19.98 4.10
N TYR A 106 -2.44 21.06 4.66
CA TYR A 106 -2.33 22.40 4.10
C TYR A 106 -1.30 23.27 4.84
N PRO A 107 -0.69 24.26 4.16
CA PRO A 107 0.19 25.22 4.80
C PRO A 107 -0.58 26.15 5.73
N ILE A 108 0.00 26.44 6.89
CA ILE A 108 -0.57 27.37 7.89
C ILE A 108 -0.26 28.80 7.47
N ASN A 109 -1.27 29.66 7.44
CA ASN A 109 -1.13 31.06 7.05
C ASN A 109 -2.06 31.97 7.88
N GLU A 110 -2.10 33.27 7.54
CA GLU A 110 -2.91 34.27 8.22
C GLU A 110 -4.43 34.06 8.11
N TYR A 111 -4.88 33.15 7.24
CA TYR A 111 -6.27 32.70 7.06
C TYR A 111 -6.52 31.30 7.65
N THR A 112 -5.56 30.73 8.38
CA THR A 112 -5.77 29.50 9.15
C THR A 112 -6.18 29.85 10.58
N ARG A 113 -7.17 29.15 11.14
CA ARG A 113 -7.56 29.24 12.56
C ARG A 113 -7.51 27.89 13.23
N PHE A 114 -7.16 27.91 14.51
CA PHE A 114 -7.22 26.76 15.38
C PHE A 114 -8.22 27.07 16.49
N LEU A 115 -9.31 26.33 16.57
CA LEU A 115 -10.24 26.36 17.69
C LEU A 115 -9.94 25.15 18.57
N LEU A 116 -9.45 25.40 19.78
CA LEU A 116 -9.05 24.37 20.72
C LEU A 116 -10.06 24.33 21.87
N TYR A 117 -10.68 23.19 22.10
CA TYR A 117 -11.55 22.96 23.24
C TYR A 117 -11.05 21.77 24.05
N SER A 118 -10.86 21.98 25.35
CA SER A 118 -10.47 20.92 26.28
C SER A 118 -11.28 21.09 27.56
N CYS A 119 -11.96 20.03 28.01
CA CYS A 119 -12.65 20.01 29.29
C CYS A 119 -12.42 18.69 30.00
N VAL A 120 -11.79 18.76 31.18
CA VAL A 120 -11.61 17.62 32.08
C VAL A 120 -12.83 17.51 32.99
N TYR A 121 -13.54 16.38 32.92
CA TYR A 121 -14.76 16.10 33.67
C TYR A 121 -14.54 15.19 34.87
N GLU A 122 -13.56 14.30 34.79
CA GLU A 122 -13.27 13.36 35.85
C GLU A 122 -11.79 12.99 35.87
N GLU A 123 -11.28 12.71 37.06
CA GLU A 123 -9.96 12.13 37.27
C GLU A 123 -10.10 10.83 38.05
N GLU A 124 -9.57 9.74 37.50
CA GLU A 124 -9.43 8.47 38.19
C GLU A 124 -7.99 8.30 38.65
N GLN A 125 -7.76 7.98 39.92
CA GLN A 125 -6.43 7.72 40.48
C GLN A 125 -6.39 6.42 41.27
N VAL A 126 -5.22 5.77 41.29
CA VAL A 126 -4.92 4.63 42.16
C VAL A 126 -4.99 5.02 43.65
N SER A 127 -5.70 4.22 44.45
CA SER A 127 -5.77 4.35 45.91
C SER A 127 -4.48 3.92 46.63
N GLU A 128 -4.23 4.47 47.83
CA GLU A 128 -2.97 4.25 48.58
C GLU A 128 -2.80 2.83 49.17
N LYS A 129 -3.81 1.94 49.11
CA LYS A 129 -3.76 0.58 49.69
C LYS A 129 -3.07 -0.44 48.76
N LEU A 130 -1.78 -0.23 48.45
CA LEU A 130 -1.04 -1.01 47.44
C LEU A 130 -0.24 -2.22 47.94
N SER A 131 -0.23 -2.49 49.25
CA SER A 131 0.76 -3.39 49.87
C SER A 131 0.56 -4.90 49.64
N LYS A 132 -0.65 -5.37 49.25
CA LYS A 132 -0.93 -6.82 49.10
C LYS A 132 -0.70 -7.37 47.69
N LYS A 133 -0.67 -6.53 46.64
CA LYS A 133 -0.65 -6.98 45.23
C LYS A 133 0.73 -7.08 44.58
N GLN A 134 1.77 -6.53 45.21
CA GLN A 134 3.16 -6.61 44.72
C GLN A 134 3.69 -8.05 44.55
N LYS A 135 3.11 -9.03 45.26
CA LYS A 135 3.52 -10.45 45.21
C LYS A 135 2.87 -11.25 44.07
N MET A 136 1.64 -10.95 43.66
CA MET A 136 0.93 -11.69 42.59
C MET A 136 1.49 -11.45 41.18
N VAL A 137 2.17 -10.31 40.97
CA VAL A 137 2.53 -9.84 39.62
C VAL A 137 3.98 -10.13 39.25
N LYS A 138 4.83 -10.60 40.18
CA LYS A 138 6.23 -10.97 39.88
C LYS A 138 6.34 -12.13 38.87
N SER A 139 5.31 -12.97 38.73
CA SER A 139 5.22 -14.04 37.73
C SER A 139 4.71 -13.58 36.35
N VAL A 140 4.11 -12.39 36.24
CA VAL A 140 3.56 -11.82 34.98
C VAL A 140 4.61 -10.95 34.27
N ILE A 141 5.65 -10.49 34.98
CA ILE A 141 6.68 -9.62 34.42
C ILE A 141 7.78 -10.47 33.75
N SER A 142 7.47 -11.08 32.61
CA SER A 142 8.49 -11.37 31.58
C SER A 142 8.37 -10.38 30.41
N LEU A 143 8.00 -9.13 30.71
CA LEU A 143 7.63 -8.14 29.70
C LEU A 143 8.83 -7.28 29.30
N ALA A 144 9.49 -7.69 28.22
CA ALA A 144 10.75 -7.14 27.72
C ALA A 144 10.71 -5.67 27.21
N SER A 145 9.72 -4.83 27.59
CA SER A 145 9.66 -3.46 27.06
C SER A 145 8.96 -2.35 27.87
N ALA A 146 8.25 -2.64 28.96
CA ALA A 146 7.55 -1.61 29.74
C ALA A 146 8.51 -0.82 30.66
N THR A 147 8.30 0.49 30.78
CA THR A 147 9.11 1.36 31.65
C THR A 147 8.30 2.05 32.74
N HIS A 148 7.00 2.27 32.50
CA HIS A 148 6.08 2.95 33.42
C HIS A 148 4.74 2.21 33.52
N ILE A 149 3.91 2.66 34.46
CA ILE A 149 2.53 2.24 34.65
C ILE A 149 1.63 3.46 34.82
N ILE A 150 0.40 3.41 34.27
CA ILE A 150 -0.60 4.46 34.43
C ILE A 150 -1.19 4.40 35.84
N THR A 151 -1.14 5.51 36.56
CA THR A 151 -1.61 5.63 37.96
C THR A 151 -2.68 6.69 38.16
N CYS A 152 -2.81 7.64 37.22
CA CYS A 152 -3.92 8.58 37.17
C CYS A 152 -4.32 8.81 35.70
N ILE A 153 -5.60 9.00 35.46
CA ILE A 153 -6.18 9.34 34.16
C ILE A 153 -7.16 10.49 34.35
N SER A 154 -6.98 11.55 33.56
CA SER A 154 -7.98 12.60 33.41
C SER A 154 -8.85 12.25 32.19
N TYR A 155 -10.17 12.18 32.35
CA TYR A 155 -11.11 11.96 31.25
C TYR A 155 -11.90 13.24 30.94
N GLY A 156 -12.29 13.36 29.68
CA GLY A 156 -13.19 14.39 29.21
C GLY A 156 -13.20 14.51 27.68
N ILE A 157 -13.43 15.73 27.21
CA ILE A 157 -13.50 16.07 25.78
C ILE A 157 -12.27 16.91 25.44
N ASP A 158 -11.51 16.51 24.42
CA ASP A 158 -10.37 17.25 23.88
C ASP A 158 -10.48 17.30 22.36
N VAL A 159 -10.55 18.50 21.79
CA VAL A 159 -10.89 18.75 20.38
C VAL A 159 -10.07 19.91 19.85
N VAL A 160 -9.58 19.73 18.63
CA VAL A 160 -8.93 20.78 17.85
C VAL A 160 -9.56 20.84 16.48
N VAL A 161 -10.14 21.99 16.16
CA VAL A 161 -10.68 22.28 14.83
C VAL A 161 -9.72 23.20 14.09
N VAL A 162 -9.24 22.75 12.94
CA VAL A 162 -8.43 23.56 12.03
C VAL A 162 -9.34 24.07 10.93
N LEU A 163 -9.43 25.41 10.81
CA LEU A 163 -10.30 26.09 9.86
C LEU A 163 -9.45 26.83 8.83
N GLN A 164 -9.75 26.63 7.56
CA GLN A 164 -9.21 27.43 6.47
C GLN A 164 -10.26 28.46 6.05
N LEU A 165 -9.93 29.74 6.20
CA LEU A 165 -10.83 30.84 5.86
C LEU A 165 -10.62 31.28 4.40
N PRO A 166 -11.65 31.90 3.78
CA PRO A 166 -11.48 32.59 2.50
C PRO A 166 -10.42 33.69 2.56
N PHE A 167 -9.78 33.98 1.43
CA PHE A 167 -8.79 35.07 1.28
C PHE A 167 -9.47 36.46 1.23
N ASP A 168 -10.31 36.76 2.22
CA ASP A 168 -10.99 38.02 2.42
C ASP A 168 -10.82 38.47 3.87
N LYS A 169 -10.17 39.62 4.06
CA LYS A 169 -9.83 40.15 5.38
C LYS A 169 -11.06 40.59 6.18
N ALA A 170 -12.08 41.15 5.53
CA ALA A 170 -13.29 41.61 6.20
C ALA A 170 -14.10 40.40 6.67
N LEU A 171 -14.28 39.41 5.78
CA LEU A 171 -14.98 38.17 6.11
C LEU A 171 -14.25 37.37 7.18
N ALA A 172 -12.92 37.24 7.09
CA ALA A 172 -12.11 36.57 8.12
C ALA A 172 -12.26 37.23 9.50
N THR A 173 -12.42 38.56 9.54
CA THR A 173 -12.66 39.29 10.80
C THR A 173 -14.05 39.01 11.36
N ALA A 174 -15.08 38.95 10.51
CA ALA A 174 -16.43 38.57 10.92
C ALA A 174 -16.49 37.12 11.44
N ILE A 175 -15.80 36.19 10.79
CA ILE A 175 -15.65 34.80 11.26
C ILE A 175 -14.92 34.76 12.61
N ASP A 176 -13.83 35.52 12.77
CA ASP A 176 -13.11 35.61 14.05
C ASP A 176 -14.02 36.05 15.20
N ASP A 177 -14.89 37.04 14.96
CA ASP A 177 -15.85 37.51 15.96
C ASP A 177 -16.89 36.44 16.33
N ALA A 178 -17.38 35.68 15.34
CA ALA A 178 -18.32 34.58 15.56
C ALA A 178 -17.68 33.43 16.36
N LEU A 179 -16.48 33.00 15.97
CA LEU A 179 -15.71 31.98 16.70
C LEU A 179 -15.38 32.42 18.13
N GLN A 180 -15.09 33.71 18.35
CA GLN A 180 -14.83 34.24 19.68
C GLN A 180 -16.08 34.16 20.58
N ARG A 181 -17.29 34.36 20.04
CA ARG A 181 -18.55 34.17 20.78
C ARG A 181 -18.74 32.71 21.19
N ILE A 182 -18.47 31.76 20.28
CA ILE A 182 -18.48 30.32 20.59
C ILE A 182 -17.49 30.00 21.71
N CYS A 183 -16.25 30.51 21.63
CA CYS A 183 -15.26 30.33 22.70
C CYS A 183 -15.75 30.85 24.07
N ILE A 184 -16.33 32.05 24.11
CA ILE A 184 -16.80 32.67 25.37
C ILE A 184 -17.89 31.80 26.01
N HIS A 185 -18.81 31.29 25.21
CA HIS A 185 -19.88 30.43 25.68
C HIS A 185 -19.35 29.06 26.16
N LEU A 186 -18.46 28.41 25.40
CA LEU A 186 -17.87 27.13 25.80
C LEU A 186 -16.94 27.23 27.03
N ASN A 187 -16.37 28.41 27.31
CA ASN A 187 -15.56 28.62 28.52
C ASN A 187 -16.39 28.81 29.79
N ASP A 188 -17.58 29.38 29.69
CA ASP A 188 -18.45 29.68 30.82
C ASP A 188 -19.92 29.50 30.43
N GLU A 189 -20.51 28.42 30.95
CA GLU A 189 -21.86 27.97 30.64
C GLU A 189 -22.95 28.95 31.09
N GLN A 190 -22.62 29.94 31.93
CA GLN A 190 -23.56 30.98 32.32
C GLN A 190 -23.78 32.03 31.22
N ASN A 191 -22.91 32.08 30.22
CA ASN A 191 -23.07 32.98 29.09
C ASN A 191 -24.10 32.40 28.11
N VAL A 192 -25.12 33.16 27.75
CA VAL A 192 -26.01 32.80 26.64
C VAL A 192 -25.26 33.00 25.33
N LEU A 193 -25.21 31.99 24.47
CA LEU A 193 -24.67 32.16 23.13
C LEU A 193 -25.63 33.06 22.32
N ILE A 194 -25.23 34.30 22.07
CA ILE A 194 -25.96 35.21 21.18
C ILE A 194 -25.26 35.19 19.82
N LEU A 195 -25.64 34.23 18.98
CA LEU A 195 -25.31 34.31 17.54
C LEU A 195 -26.30 35.27 16.88
N LYS A 196 -25.78 36.16 16.02
CA LYS A 196 -26.61 36.96 15.12
C LYS A 196 -27.24 36.03 14.08
N SER A 197 -28.39 36.40 13.50
CA SER A 197 -29.01 35.66 12.38
C SER A 197 -28.05 35.42 11.21
N ASP A 198 -27.04 36.27 11.07
CA ASP A 198 -26.06 36.23 9.99
C ASP A 198 -24.85 35.35 10.32
N ASP A 199 -24.65 34.95 11.59
CA ASP A 199 -23.43 34.24 12.03
C ASP A 199 -23.34 32.83 11.46
N GLU A 200 -24.46 32.11 11.34
CA GLU A 200 -24.50 30.77 10.74
C GLU A 200 -24.06 30.82 9.27
N HIS A 201 -24.64 31.74 8.50
CA HIS A 201 -24.25 32.00 7.11
C HIS A 201 -22.79 32.48 6.96
N ILE A 202 -22.24 33.19 7.95
CA ILE A 202 -20.82 33.60 7.96
C ILE A 202 -19.92 32.38 8.22
N LEU A 203 -20.30 31.49 9.13
CA LEU A 203 -19.54 30.27 9.45
C LEU A 203 -19.61 29.23 8.30
N GLU A 204 -20.71 29.19 7.54
CA GLU A 204 -20.83 28.37 6.33
C GLU A 204 -19.84 28.76 5.22
N GLN A 205 -19.31 30.00 5.24
CA GLN A 205 -18.32 30.45 4.25
C GLN A 205 -16.89 29.97 4.54
N ILE A 206 -16.67 29.20 5.61
CA ILE A 206 -15.38 28.57 5.89
C ILE A 206 -15.06 27.56 4.78
N THR A 207 -13.91 27.72 4.14
CA THR A 207 -13.55 26.92 2.96
C THR A 207 -13.24 25.46 3.27
N ASN A 208 -12.71 25.19 4.46
CA ASN A 208 -12.38 23.85 4.90
C ASN A 208 -12.32 23.76 6.42
N THR A 209 -12.82 22.65 6.97
CA THR A 209 -12.84 22.37 8.40
C THR A 209 -12.31 20.95 8.63
N MET A 210 -11.29 20.81 9.47
CA MET A 210 -10.73 19.52 9.88
C MET A 210 -10.77 19.39 11.40
N VAL A 211 -11.34 18.31 11.90
CA VAL A 211 -11.54 18.07 13.34
C VAL A 211 -10.65 16.93 13.82
N TYR A 212 -9.91 17.16 14.90
CA TYR A 212 -9.08 16.17 15.58
C TYR A 212 -9.50 16.09 17.04
N SER A 213 -9.85 14.90 17.54
CA SER A 213 -10.34 14.75 18.92
C SER A 213 -9.97 13.41 19.54
N ASN A 214 -9.98 13.33 20.87
CA ASN A 214 -9.98 12.04 21.57
C ASN A 214 -11.30 11.25 21.41
N ILE A 215 -12.35 11.88 20.85
CA ILE A 215 -13.67 11.28 20.59
C ILE A 215 -13.84 11.05 19.07
N PRO A 216 -14.04 9.80 18.62
CA PRO A 216 -14.18 9.48 17.19
C PRO A 216 -15.35 10.17 16.48
N SER A 217 -16.53 10.26 17.11
CA SER A 217 -17.72 10.88 16.50
C SER A 217 -17.53 12.36 16.17
N LEU A 218 -16.74 13.10 16.96
CA LEU A 218 -16.40 14.49 16.68
C LEU A 218 -15.53 14.65 15.42
N MET A 219 -14.75 13.63 15.05
CA MET A 219 -13.88 13.67 13.88
C MET A 219 -14.67 13.48 12.56
N GLU A 220 -15.93 13.07 12.62
CA GLU A 220 -16.82 12.90 11.46
C GLU A 220 -17.55 14.20 11.07
N LEU A 221 -17.51 15.23 11.94
CA LEU A 221 -18.21 16.49 11.72
C LEU A 221 -17.46 17.39 10.74
N SER A 222 -18.20 18.00 9.80
CA SER A 222 -17.65 18.79 8.71
C SER A 222 -17.75 20.31 8.91
N THR A 223 -18.47 20.79 9.92
CA THR A 223 -18.61 22.24 10.19
C THR A 223 -18.24 22.57 11.64
N VAL A 224 -17.74 23.78 11.87
CA VAL A 224 -17.41 24.25 13.22
C VAL A 224 -18.65 24.42 14.10
N TYR A 225 -19.80 24.71 13.48
CA TYR A 225 -21.06 24.87 14.19
C TYR A 225 -21.58 23.53 14.71
N ASP A 226 -21.53 22.46 13.91
CA ASP A 226 -21.88 21.12 14.35
C ASP A 226 -20.98 20.65 15.49
N VAL A 227 -19.67 20.96 15.42
CA VAL A 227 -18.73 20.64 16.50
C VAL A 227 -19.11 21.37 17.79
N TYR A 228 -19.47 22.64 17.70
CA TYR A 228 -19.97 23.40 18.84
C TYR A 228 -21.24 22.78 19.42
N LEU A 229 -22.26 22.50 18.59
CA LEU A 229 -23.52 21.90 19.02
C LEU A 229 -23.29 20.55 19.71
N TYR A 230 -22.46 19.69 19.12
CA TYR A 230 -22.12 18.41 19.72
C TYR A 230 -21.52 18.58 21.11
N ILE A 231 -20.54 19.48 21.26
CA ILE A 231 -19.90 19.74 22.56
C ILE A 231 -20.94 20.26 23.56
N ASP A 232 -21.79 21.19 23.15
CA ASP A 232 -22.77 21.83 24.04
C ASP A 232 -23.89 20.88 24.49
N GLU A 233 -24.38 20.03 23.59
CA GLU A 233 -25.41 19.02 23.88
C GLU A 233 -24.86 17.90 24.76
N ASN A 234 -23.63 17.44 24.50
CA ASN A 234 -23.07 16.25 25.13
C ASN A 234 -22.18 16.55 26.35
N LYS A 235 -22.09 17.81 26.78
CA LYS A 235 -21.25 18.22 27.93
C LYS A 235 -21.63 17.59 29.28
N ASN A 236 -22.80 16.98 29.39
CA ASN A 236 -23.30 16.33 30.60
C ASN A 236 -23.52 14.81 30.41
N GLU A 237 -23.13 14.25 29.27
CA GLU A 237 -23.29 12.82 28.97
C GLU A 237 -22.03 12.01 29.28
N ASN A 238 -22.17 10.69 29.47
CA ASN A 238 -21.05 9.76 29.74
C ASN A 238 -20.24 9.42 28.47
N ILE A 239 -19.81 10.43 27.71
CA ILE A 239 -19.01 10.26 26.48
C ILE A 239 -17.52 10.59 26.67
N HIS A 240 -17.07 10.76 27.91
CA HIS A 240 -15.70 11.15 28.23
C HIS A 240 -14.68 10.07 27.82
N ARG A 241 -13.54 10.53 27.29
CA ARG A 241 -12.40 9.70 26.93
C ARG A 241 -11.15 10.22 27.63
N PRO A 242 -10.11 9.39 27.83
CA PRO A 242 -8.85 9.88 28.38
C PRO A 242 -8.30 11.09 27.61
N ILE A 243 -7.85 12.09 28.36
CA ILE A 243 -7.15 13.30 27.88
C ILE A 243 -5.69 13.25 28.30
N MET A 244 -5.41 12.75 29.51
CA MET A 244 -4.07 12.74 30.07
C MET A 244 -3.81 11.50 30.94
N TYR A 245 -2.58 11.00 30.87
CA TYR A 245 -2.05 9.93 31.69
C TYR A 245 -0.94 10.44 32.62
N THR A 246 -1.04 10.11 33.90
CA THR A 246 0.08 10.22 34.85
C THR A 246 0.73 8.85 35.03
N LEU A 247 1.99 8.79 34.62
CA LEU A 247 2.81 7.60 34.55
C LEU A 247 3.79 7.57 35.72
N GLN A 248 3.78 6.49 36.50
CA GLN A 248 4.82 6.23 37.49
C GLN A 248 5.83 5.21 36.94
N PRO A 249 7.14 5.33 37.27
CA PRO A 249 8.12 4.32 36.91
C PRO A 249 7.66 2.94 37.37
N ILE A 250 7.93 1.89 36.60
CA ILE A 250 7.51 0.54 36.98
C ILE A 250 8.08 0.10 38.34
N LYS A 251 9.25 0.65 38.74
CA LYS A 251 9.83 0.44 40.08
C LYS A 251 9.01 1.01 41.23
N TRP A 252 8.14 1.99 40.98
CA TRP A 252 7.20 2.49 41.98
C TRP A 252 6.28 1.37 42.47
N LEU A 253 5.84 0.49 41.55
CA LEU A 253 5.05 -0.69 41.90
C LEU A 253 5.94 -1.89 42.30
N PHE A 254 7.11 -2.04 41.67
CA PHE A 254 8.06 -3.15 41.92
C PHE A 254 9.46 -2.64 42.31
N PRO A 255 9.70 -2.30 43.60
CA PRO A 255 10.99 -1.74 44.03
C PRO A 255 12.21 -2.62 43.71
N ASP A 256 12.02 -3.95 43.73
CA ASP A 256 13.08 -4.93 43.43
C ASP A 256 13.35 -5.14 41.91
N TYR A 257 12.55 -4.52 41.03
CA TYR A 257 12.67 -4.73 39.58
C TYR A 257 13.94 -4.07 39.04
N ASN A 258 14.89 -4.89 38.56
CA ASN A 258 16.24 -4.45 38.17
C ASN A 258 16.61 -4.76 36.71
N GLU A 259 15.62 -5.05 35.85
CA GLU A 259 15.84 -5.28 34.42
C GLU A 259 16.34 -4.01 33.67
N PRO A 260 17.01 -4.15 32.51
CA PRO A 260 17.52 -3.02 31.73
C PRO A 260 16.44 -2.00 31.33
N ASN A 261 15.20 -2.46 31.15
CA ASN A 261 14.06 -1.62 30.78
C ASN A 261 13.42 -0.89 31.96
N ALA A 262 13.88 -1.13 33.19
CA ALA A 262 13.36 -0.48 34.40
C ALA A 262 13.68 1.02 34.47
N TYR A 263 14.47 1.54 33.52
CA TYR A 263 15.03 2.88 33.56
C TYR A 263 14.66 3.67 32.31
N PHE A 264 14.27 4.92 32.49
CA PHE A 264 13.97 5.84 31.40
C PHE A 264 14.74 7.14 31.61
N ASN A 265 15.50 7.55 30.59
CA ASN A 265 16.22 8.81 30.62
C ASN A 265 15.47 9.88 29.83
N LEU A 266 15.31 11.04 30.45
CA LEU A 266 14.87 12.24 29.76
C LEU A 266 15.98 12.73 28.84
N ILE A 267 15.56 13.15 27.65
CA ILE A 267 16.44 13.80 26.69
C ILE A 267 16.70 15.23 27.17
N PRO A 268 17.95 15.75 27.08
CA PRO A 268 18.22 17.15 27.42
C PRO A 268 17.31 18.10 26.63
N PRO A 269 16.61 19.05 27.28
CA PRO A 269 15.62 19.93 26.63
C PRO A 269 16.17 20.75 25.46
N GLU A 270 17.46 21.11 25.48
CA GLU A 270 18.10 21.80 24.36
C GLU A 270 18.16 20.92 23.11
N PHE A 271 18.55 19.66 23.27
CA PHE A 271 18.63 18.70 22.17
C PHE A 271 17.24 18.25 21.71
N ASP A 272 16.29 18.11 22.64
CA ASP A 272 14.90 17.77 22.33
C ASP A 272 14.28 18.80 21.36
N ARG A 273 14.40 20.10 21.70
CA ARG A 273 13.94 21.22 20.86
C ARG A 273 14.65 21.30 19.51
N GLU A 274 15.95 21.02 19.48
CA GLU A 274 16.73 21.03 18.24
C GLU A 274 16.22 19.95 17.25
N VAL A 275 16.00 18.73 17.74
CA VAL A 275 15.42 17.64 16.94
C VAL A 275 13.97 17.95 16.56
N GLU A 276 13.17 18.49 17.47
CA GLU A 276 11.79 18.88 17.20
C GLU A 276 11.71 19.88 16.03
N GLN A 277 12.50 20.95 16.09
CA GLN A 277 12.56 21.97 15.05
C GLN A 277 12.99 21.40 13.71
N TYR A 278 13.96 20.48 13.71
CA TYR A 278 14.43 19.83 12.49
C TYR A 278 13.35 18.94 11.86
N LEU A 279 12.63 18.14 12.66
CA LEU A 279 11.52 17.31 12.19
C LEU A 279 10.38 18.14 11.58
N ILE A 280 10.06 19.28 12.22
CA ILE A 280 9.07 20.24 11.71
C ILE A 280 9.53 20.84 10.38
N TYR A 281 10.79 21.26 10.30
CA TYR A 281 11.38 21.79 9.07
C TYR A 281 11.24 20.78 7.91
N LEU A 282 11.69 19.53 8.12
CA LEU A 282 11.62 18.48 7.10
C LEU A 282 10.18 18.24 6.61
N SER A 283 9.24 18.15 7.55
CA SER A 283 7.82 17.94 7.25
C SER A 283 7.23 19.12 6.46
N ASN A 284 7.56 20.35 6.86
CA ASN A 284 7.07 21.56 6.21
C ASN A 284 7.61 21.71 4.79
N VAL A 285 8.87 21.35 4.53
CA VAL A 285 9.45 21.32 3.18
C VAL A 285 8.62 20.42 2.27
N LEU A 286 8.34 19.18 2.69
CA LEU A 286 7.54 18.24 1.90
C LEU A 286 6.12 18.74 1.66
N LYS A 287 5.44 19.26 2.70
CA LYS A 287 4.08 19.79 2.60
C LYS A 287 4.01 20.98 1.65
N ASN A 288 4.95 21.92 1.72
CA ASN A 288 4.98 23.10 0.85
C ASN A 288 5.20 22.73 -0.62
N ILE A 289 6.07 21.75 -0.89
CA ILE A 289 6.30 21.22 -2.24
C ILE A 289 5.05 20.49 -2.75
N LYS A 290 4.45 19.63 -1.93
CA LYS A 290 3.22 18.90 -2.26
C LYS A 290 2.07 19.86 -2.57
N TYR A 291 1.85 20.85 -1.71
CA TYR A 291 0.85 21.90 -1.92
C TYR A 291 1.09 22.67 -3.23
N SER A 292 2.35 22.98 -3.55
CA SER A 292 2.67 23.67 -4.82
C SER A 292 2.42 22.79 -6.05
N LEU A 293 2.57 21.48 -5.94
CA LEU A 293 2.23 20.53 -7.00
C LEU A 293 0.71 20.40 -7.17
N ASP A 294 -0.02 20.24 -6.07
CA ASP A 294 -1.47 20.04 -6.09
C ASP A 294 -2.23 21.33 -6.48
N PHE A 295 -1.69 22.52 -6.17
CA PHE A 295 -2.29 23.78 -6.62
C PHE A 295 -1.95 24.12 -8.08
N SER A 296 -0.94 23.47 -8.68
CA SER A 296 -0.64 23.59 -10.12
C SER A 296 -1.58 22.76 -11.00
N ASP A 297 -2.56 22.08 -10.38
CA ASP A 297 -3.59 21.24 -11.00
C ASP A 297 -4.73 22.04 -11.66
N ASN A 298 -4.54 23.36 -11.83
CA ASN A 298 -5.34 24.13 -12.77
C ASN A 298 -5.09 23.56 -14.16
N GLY A 299 -6.10 22.89 -14.74
CA GLY A 299 -5.99 22.05 -15.96
C GLY A 299 -5.29 22.66 -17.19
N LEU A 300 -4.94 23.94 -17.17
CA LEU A 300 -4.05 24.60 -18.12
C LEU A 300 -2.63 24.00 -18.15
N MET A 301 -2.00 23.78 -17.00
CA MET A 301 -0.61 23.28 -16.95
C MET A 301 -0.53 21.80 -17.32
N TYR A 302 -1.46 20.99 -16.82
CA TYR A 302 -1.60 19.59 -17.22
C TYR A 302 -1.81 19.45 -18.73
N LYS A 303 -2.60 20.32 -19.36
CA LYS A 303 -2.83 20.29 -20.81
C LYS A 303 -1.54 20.39 -21.64
N TYR A 304 -0.55 21.18 -21.21
CA TYR A 304 0.63 21.47 -22.02
C TYR A 304 1.94 20.85 -21.51
N LEU A 305 1.99 20.46 -20.22
CA LEU A 305 3.21 20.06 -19.52
C LEU A 305 3.03 18.81 -18.62
N GLU A 306 2.09 17.92 -18.97
CA GLU A 306 1.78 16.68 -18.22
C GLU A 306 3.02 15.86 -17.82
N ASP A 307 3.84 15.43 -18.80
CA ASP A 307 5.07 14.66 -18.54
C ASP A 307 6.01 15.36 -17.55
N GLN A 308 6.02 16.69 -17.63
CA GLN A 308 6.86 17.48 -16.80
C GLN A 308 6.33 17.53 -15.38
N ILE A 309 5.02 17.68 -15.17
CA ILE A 309 4.38 17.61 -13.85
C ILE A 309 4.61 16.23 -13.23
N TYR A 310 4.39 15.15 -14.00
CA TYR A 310 4.64 13.77 -13.55
C TYR A 310 6.08 13.56 -13.06
N LYS A 311 7.09 14.07 -13.79
CA LYS A 311 8.50 14.02 -13.34
C LYS A 311 8.72 14.69 -11.98
N LYS A 312 8.04 15.81 -11.68
CA LYS A 312 8.19 16.50 -10.38
C LYS A 312 7.45 15.75 -9.28
N GLN A 313 6.31 15.13 -9.58
CA GLN A 313 5.63 14.24 -8.64
C GLN A 313 6.52 13.04 -8.26
N CYS A 314 7.21 12.44 -9.23
CA CYS A 314 8.21 11.39 -8.97
C CYS A 314 9.38 11.91 -8.11
N GLN A 315 9.89 13.12 -8.37
CA GLN A 315 10.94 13.74 -7.55
C GLN A 315 10.47 14.00 -6.11
N TRP A 316 9.23 14.46 -5.92
CA TRP A 316 8.62 14.62 -4.60
C TRP A 316 8.49 13.28 -3.88
N LEU A 317 8.10 12.21 -4.58
CA LEU A 317 8.02 10.86 -4.00
C LEU A 317 9.40 10.37 -3.52
N ILE A 318 10.45 10.61 -4.29
CA ILE A 318 11.84 10.32 -3.88
C ILE A 318 12.20 11.11 -2.63
N LEU A 319 11.88 12.41 -2.60
CA LEU A 319 12.14 13.28 -1.44
C LEU A 319 11.37 12.82 -0.19
N SER A 320 10.13 12.34 -0.35
CA SER A 320 9.32 11.76 0.72
C SER A 320 9.98 10.50 1.29
N LYS A 321 10.50 9.61 0.44
CA LYS A 321 11.23 8.41 0.91
C LYS A 321 12.50 8.76 1.69
N MET A 322 13.22 9.81 1.25
CA MET A 322 14.41 10.29 1.97
C MET A 322 14.05 10.86 3.35
N HIS A 323 12.96 11.61 3.43
CA HIS A 323 12.40 12.07 4.71
C HIS A 323 12.11 10.89 5.64
N ASP A 324 11.40 9.87 5.17
CA ASP A 324 11.02 8.72 6.00
C ASP A 324 12.24 7.95 6.51
N HIS A 325 13.29 7.87 5.70
CA HIS A 325 14.58 7.32 6.12
C HIS A 325 15.22 8.12 7.25
N ILE A 326 15.22 9.46 7.15
CA ILE A 326 15.73 10.36 8.20
C ILE A 326 14.91 10.19 9.49
N ILE A 327 13.57 10.16 9.39
CA ILE A 327 12.67 9.94 10.54
C ILE A 327 12.98 8.60 11.22
N ALA A 328 13.12 7.52 10.46
CA ALA A 328 13.42 6.19 11.01
C ALA A 328 14.77 6.14 11.74
N ARG A 329 15.79 6.80 11.19
CA ARG A 329 17.11 6.93 11.82
C ARG A 329 17.05 7.70 13.13
N LEU A 330 16.39 8.87 13.12
CA LEU A 330 16.19 9.70 14.31
C LEU A 330 15.40 8.94 15.38
N ARG A 331 14.37 8.18 14.99
CA ARG A 331 13.58 7.34 15.90
C ARG A 331 14.45 6.35 16.65
N ARG A 332 15.37 5.66 15.98
CA ARG A 332 16.30 4.72 16.63
C ARG A 332 17.22 5.44 17.62
N LEU A 333 17.78 6.58 17.22
CA LEU A 333 18.67 7.37 18.07
C LEU A 333 17.96 7.86 19.35
N ILE A 334 16.75 8.42 19.22
CA ILE A 334 15.95 8.88 20.35
C ILE A 334 15.62 7.72 21.31
N ILE A 335 15.29 6.54 20.78
CA ILE A 335 15.08 5.33 21.60
C ILE A 335 16.36 4.94 22.34
N ASP A 336 17.53 4.94 21.67
CA ASP A 336 18.80 4.57 22.28
C ASP A 336 19.24 5.57 23.37
N LEU A 337 18.99 6.87 23.18
CA LEU A 337 19.22 7.90 24.19
C LEU A 337 18.35 7.68 25.42
N ARG A 338 17.04 7.45 25.23
CA ARG A 338 16.10 7.17 26.33
C ARG A 338 16.47 5.88 27.09
N LYS A 339 17.14 4.93 26.44
CA LYS A 339 17.70 3.68 27.01
C LYS A 339 19.09 3.81 27.63
N ASN A 340 19.72 4.99 27.59
CA ASN A 340 21.13 5.20 27.98
C ASN A 340 22.17 4.42 27.16
N ARG A 341 21.84 3.95 25.95
CA ARG A 341 22.77 3.17 25.12
C ARG A 341 23.78 4.03 24.37
N THR A 342 23.58 5.34 24.35
CA THR A 342 24.43 6.31 23.63
C THR A 342 24.39 7.67 24.33
N THR A 343 25.36 8.55 24.04
CA THR A 343 25.48 9.89 24.63
C THR A 343 25.15 10.99 23.62
N VAL A 344 24.58 12.09 24.11
CA VAL A 344 24.21 13.28 23.31
C VAL A 344 25.44 14.01 22.74
N SER A 345 26.66 13.72 23.22
CA SER A 345 27.91 14.36 22.80
C SER A 345 28.30 14.13 21.33
N LYS A 346 27.61 13.25 20.59
CA LYS A 346 27.76 13.07 19.14
C LYS A 346 26.82 13.99 18.34
N ARG A 347 26.81 15.30 18.65
CA ARG A 347 26.07 16.33 17.90
C ARG A 347 26.26 16.19 16.38
N ASP A 348 27.44 15.76 15.95
CA ASP A 348 27.82 15.67 14.54
C ASP A 348 27.08 14.58 13.74
N GLN A 349 26.50 13.57 14.40
CA GLN A 349 25.82 12.48 13.69
C GLN A 349 24.42 12.85 13.16
N LEU A 350 23.80 13.92 13.67
CA LEU A 350 22.42 14.28 13.32
C LEU A 350 22.36 15.10 12.02
N PHE A 351 23.11 16.20 11.96
CA PHE A 351 22.99 17.26 10.95
C PHE A 351 24.02 17.16 9.80
N TYR A 352 25.15 16.48 10.01
CA TYR A 352 26.18 16.29 8.98
C TYR A 352 26.09 14.94 8.26
N HIS A 353 25.01 14.19 8.48
CA HIS A 353 24.79 12.92 7.80
C HIS A 353 24.49 13.17 6.31
N VAL A 354 25.00 12.29 5.45
CA VAL A 354 24.86 12.37 3.99
C VAL A 354 23.39 12.51 3.56
N ASP A 355 22.47 11.87 4.28
CA ASP A 355 21.03 11.93 4.00
C ASP A 355 20.43 13.34 4.16
N HIS A 356 20.86 14.10 5.18
CA HIS A 356 20.40 15.48 5.39
C HIS A 356 20.84 16.36 4.23
N VAL A 357 22.13 16.31 3.89
CA VAL A 357 22.72 17.09 2.80
C VAL A 357 22.04 16.76 1.47
N ASN A 358 21.75 15.47 1.23
CA ASN A 358 21.06 15.04 0.03
C ASN A 358 19.60 15.51 0.03
N PHE A 359 18.90 15.46 1.17
CA PHE A 359 17.51 15.91 1.29
C PHE A 359 17.40 17.41 0.99
N GLU A 360 18.20 18.25 1.64
CA GLU A 360 18.18 19.70 1.41
C GLU A 360 18.50 20.06 -0.03
N LYS A 361 19.54 19.45 -0.62
CA LYS A 361 19.88 19.68 -2.03
C LYS A 361 18.74 19.29 -2.96
N SER A 362 18.13 18.12 -2.74
CA SER A 362 17.03 17.63 -3.59
C SER A 362 15.78 18.49 -3.42
N ALA A 363 15.47 18.90 -2.20
CA ALA A 363 14.38 19.81 -1.88
C ALA A 363 14.57 21.17 -2.54
N GLN A 364 15.77 21.76 -2.43
CA GLN A 364 16.10 23.05 -3.04
C GLN A 364 15.98 22.99 -4.56
N ILE A 365 16.55 21.97 -5.21
CA ILE A 365 16.45 21.77 -6.66
C ILE A 365 14.99 21.65 -7.09
N LEU A 366 14.18 20.86 -6.38
CA LEU A 366 12.77 20.69 -6.70
C LEU A 366 11.98 22.00 -6.50
N GLN A 367 12.28 22.75 -5.46
CA GLN A 367 11.63 24.02 -5.17
C GLN A 367 11.98 25.11 -6.20
N GLU A 368 13.24 25.18 -6.64
CA GLU A 368 13.68 26.04 -7.74
C GLU A 368 12.96 25.67 -9.04
N ASN A 369 12.89 24.37 -9.36
CA ASN A 369 12.17 23.86 -10.53
C ASN A 369 10.67 24.20 -10.49
N LEU A 370 10.04 24.14 -9.31
CA LEU A 370 8.64 24.52 -9.13
C LEU A 370 8.39 26.02 -9.29
N ASN A 371 9.34 26.86 -8.88
CA ASN A 371 9.26 28.30 -9.12
C ASN A 371 9.37 28.63 -10.62
N ASP A 372 10.25 27.94 -11.35
CA ASP A 372 10.30 28.04 -12.81
C ASP A 372 8.97 27.61 -13.47
N PHE A 373 8.31 26.58 -12.93
CA PHE A 373 6.97 26.15 -13.36
C PHE A 373 5.91 27.23 -13.14
N LYS A 374 5.88 27.88 -11.97
CA LYS A 374 4.98 29.01 -11.69
C LYS A 374 5.22 30.20 -12.63
N ASN A 375 6.48 30.47 -12.99
CA ASN A 375 6.81 31.51 -13.97
C ASN A 375 6.32 31.15 -15.37
N LYS A 376 6.42 29.87 -15.76
CA LYS A 376 5.90 29.37 -17.03
C LYS A 376 4.37 29.41 -17.10
N GLU A 377 3.68 29.09 -16.02
CA GLU A 377 2.22 29.25 -15.92
C GLU A 377 1.81 30.70 -16.18
N LYS A 378 2.45 31.68 -15.51
CA LYS A 378 2.22 33.10 -15.76
C LYS A 378 2.50 33.51 -17.20
N LEU A 379 3.54 32.95 -17.81
CA LEU A 379 3.86 33.19 -19.22
C LEU A 379 2.74 32.68 -20.14
N ILE A 380 2.25 31.47 -19.92
CA ILE A 380 1.18 30.85 -20.74
C ILE A 380 -0.12 31.66 -20.61
N VAL A 381 -0.48 32.09 -19.40
CA VAL A 381 -1.65 32.96 -19.18
C VAL A 381 -1.47 34.29 -19.91
N GLY A 382 -0.32 34.96 -19.75
CA GLY A 382 -0.07 36.23 -20.43
C GLY A 382 0.06 36.12 -21.96
N LEU A 383 0.43 34.95 -22.49
CA LEU A 383 0.39 34.66 -23.94
C LEU A 383 -1.06 34.59 -24.43
N ARG A 384 -1.95 33.93 -23.67
CA ARG A 384 -3.38 33.86 -24.00
C ARG A 384 -4.02 35.24 -24.02
N ASP A 385 -3.70 36.10 -23.05
CA ASP A 385 -4.21 37.48 -23.01
C ASP A 385 -3.79 38.28 -24.26
N GLN A 386 -2.62 37.98 -24.82
CA GLN A 386 -2.10 38.56 -26.08
C GLN A 386 -2.55 37.81 -27.34
N HIS A 387 -3.46 36.84 -27.22
CA HIS A 387 -4.01 36.03 -28.31
C HIS A 387 -2.99 35.08 -28.98
N PHE A 388 -1.96 34.67 -28.24
CA PHE A 388 -1.02 33.62 -28.67
C PHE A 388 -1.51 32.24 -28.21
N GLU A 389 -1.34 31.23 -29.05
CA GLU A 389 -1.50 29.84 -28.67
C GLU A 389 -0.16 29.25 -28.19
N TYR A 390 -0.11 28.77 -26.95
CA TYR A 390 1.09 28.10 -26.44
C TYR A 390 1.19 26.66 -26.94
N CYS A 391 2.37 26.26 -27.39
CA CYS A 391 2.70 24.92 -27.80
C CYS A 391 4.03 24.48 -27.20
N ASN A 392 4.03 23.35 -26.50
CA ASN A 392 5.25 22.69 -26.07
C ASN A 392 5.82 21.85 -27.22
N ALA A 393 6.96 22.29 -27.79
CA ALA A 393 7.55 21.63 -28.97
C ALA A 393 8.03 20.20 -28.69
N ALA A 394 8.25 19.83 -27.43
CA ALA A 394 8.62 18.47 -27.04
C ALA A 394 7.51 17.44 -27.37
N GLN A 395 6.23 17.85 -27.30
CA GLN A 395 5.09 16.99 -27.62
C GLN A 395 4.95 16.70 -29.12
N LEU A 396 5.72 17.40 -29.97
CA LEU A 396 5.61 17.30 -31.41
C LEU A 396 6.60 16.31 -32.06
N ASN A 397 7.41 15.58 -31.27
CA ASN A 397 8.42 14.63 -31.74
C ASN A 397 9.34 15.21 -32.83
N LEU A 398 9.88 16.40 -32.56
CA LEU A 398 10.73 17.14 -33.49
C LEU A 398 12.14 16.54 -33.54
N THR A 399 12.78 16.54 -34.72
CA THR A 399 14.20 16.22 -34.88
C THR A 399 14.94 17.41 -35.47
N LYS A 400 16.26 17.52 -35.20
CA LYS A 400 17.10 18.63 -35.68
C LYS A 400 16.98 18.86 -37.20
N TYR A 401 16.77 17.79 -37.98
CA TYR A 401 16.72 17.85 -39.44
C TYR A 401 15.36 18.23 -40.04
N ASN A 402 14.28 18.18 -39.26
CA ASN A 402 12.92 18.35 -39.80
C ASN A 402 12.00 19.26 -38.98
N TYR A 403 12.49 19.89 -37.91
CA TYR A 403 11.63 20.56 -36.95
C TYR A 403 10.76 21.67 -37.59
N GLU A 404 11.32 22.52 -38.46
CA GLU A 404 10.56 23.57 -39.13
C GLU A 404 9.42 23.02 -39.99
N LYS A 405 9.70 21.98 -40.79
CA LYS A 405 8.71 21.36 -41.69
C LYS A 405 7.62 20.66 -40.88
N THR A 406 8.00 19.97 -39.82
CA THR A 406 7.07 19.24 -38.93
C THR A 406 6.19 20.22 -38.14
N LEU A 407 6.73 21.32 -37.64
CA LEU A 407 5.96 22.39 -36.98
C LEU A 407 4.93 23.00 -37.94
N LYS A 408 5.36 23.38 -39.14
CA LYS A 408 4.47 23.91 -40.19
C LYS A 408 3.33 22.94 -40.52
N CYS A 409 3.61 21.64 -40.60
CA CYS A 409 2.61 20.60 -40.88
C CYS A 409 1.67 20.30 -39.70
N LYS A 410 2.20 20.07 -38.49
CA LYS A 410 1.42 19.65 -37.31
C LYS A 410 0.58 20.78 -36.74
N LEU A 411 1.05 22.02 -36.80
CA LEU A 411 0.28 23.21 -36.41
C LEU A 411 -0.65 23.72 -37.52
N LYS A 412 -0.93 22.90 -38.54
CA LYS A 412 -1.87 23.18 -39.64
C LYS A 412 -1.64 24.56 -40.29
N MET A 413 -0.40 24.92 -40.65
CA MET A 413 -0.14 26.12 -41.45
C MET A 413 -0.59 25.92 -42.91
N LYS A 414 -1.90 25.84 -43.15
CA LYS A 414 -2.51 25.75 -44.49
C LYS A 414 -2.88 27.11 -45.06
N ASP A 415 -2.97 28.15 -44.23
CA ASP A 415 -3.28 29.52 -44.65
C ASP A 415 -2.07 30.46 -44.52
N ARG A 416 -2.07 31.51 -45.35
CA ARG A 416 -1.04 32.57 -45.37
C ARG A 416 -0.97 33.41 -44.09
N ASN A 417 -1.86 33.17 -43.13
CA ASN A 417 -2.06 34.00 -41.95
C ASN A 417 -1.65 33.31 -40.63
N ASN A 418 -0.73 32.34 -40.66
CA ASN A 418 -0.18 31.76 -39.43
C ASN A 418 1.29 32.18 -39.24
N LYS A 419 1.71 32.48 -38.02
CA LYS A 419 3.12 32.71 -37.65
C LYS A 419 3.49 31.90 -36.41
N ILE A 420 4.70 31.33 -36.39
CA ILE A 420 5.20 30.55 -35.25
C ILE A 420 6.42 31.26 -34.69
N LEU A 421 6.37 31.66 -33.41
CA LEU A 421 7.49 32.20 -32.66
C LEU A 421 8.17 31.06 -31.90
N CYS A 422 9.39 30.70 -32.29
CA CYS A 422 10.17 29.62 -31.70
C CYS A 422 11.18 30.18 -30.69
N THR A 423 11.20 29.64 -29.47
CA THR A 423 12.16 30.07 -28.44
C THR A 423 12.35 29.01 -27.35
N THR A 424 13.30 29.24 -26.44
CA THR A 424 13.54 28.46 -25.22
C THR A 424 13.60 29.38 -24.00
N ASP A 425 13.42 28.84 -22.80
CA ASP A 425 13.56 29.57 -21.54
C ASP A 425 14.94 30.21 -21.41
N THR A 426 15.98 29.53 -21.86
CA THR A 426 17.36 30.03 -21.86
C THR A 426 17.52 31.25 -22.77
N LEU A 427 16.96 31.19 -23.98
CA LEU A 427 16.95 32.31 -24.92
C LEU A 427 16.10 33.47 -24.43
N ASN A 428 14.96 33.18 -23.82
CA ASN A 428 14.08 34.17 -23.21
C ASN A 428 14.81 34.95 -22.09
N LYS A 429 15.57 34.23 -21.24
CA LYS A 429 16.37 34.85 -20.16
C LYS A 429 17.54 35.69 -20.71
N LYS A 430 18.23 35.23 -21.76
CA LYS A 430 19.36 35.97 -22.37
C LYS A 430 18.92 37.18 -23.20
N ASN A 431 17.84 37.06 -23.97
CA ASN A 431 17.41 38.02 -24.99
C ASN A 431 15.97 38.53 -24.77
N GLY A 432 15.59 38.80 -23.52
CA GLY A 432 14.21 39.18 -23.16
C GLY A 432 13.69 40.45 -23.85
N SER A 433 14.56 41.44 -24.12
CA SER A 433 14.19 42.66 -24.87
C SER A 433 13.80 42.36 -26.32
N LYS A 434 14.53 41.45 -26.99
CA LYS A 434 14.24 40.97 -28.35
C LYS A 434 12.90 40.21 -28.37
N LEU A 435 12.67 39.33 -27.39
CA LEU A 435 11.40 38.59 -27.27
C LEU A 435 10.21 39.54 -27.11
N ASN A 436 10.32 40.52 -26.22
CA ASN A 436 9.24 41.49 -25.97
C ASN A 436 8.97 42.37 -27.20
N LEU A 437 10.02 42.80 -27.91
CA LEU A 437 9.88 43.55 -29.16
C LEU A 437 9.11 42.73 -30.21
N LEU A 438 9.51 41.47 -30.42
CA LEU A 438 8.86 40.56 -31.38
C LEU A 438 7.41 40.24 -30.98
N ARG A 439 7.15 39.97 -29.69
CA ARG A 439 5.77 39.75 -29.19
C ARG A 439 4.88 40.98 -29.40
N ASN A 440 5.38 42.18 -29.10
CA ASN A 440 4.63 43.42 -29.29
C ASN A 440 4.37 43.72 -30.78
N GLN A 441 5.34 43.43 -31.65
CA GLN A 441 5.16 43.55 -33.10
C GLN A 441 4.08 42.59 -33.60
N LEU A 442 4.16 41.31 -33.23
CA LEU A 442 3.19 40.29 -33.63
C LEU A 442 1.79 40.55 -33.07
N ALA A 443 1.67 41.03 -31.82
CA ALA A 443 0.40 41.41 -31.22
C ALA A 443 -0.27 42.56 -31.98
N LYS A 444 0.48 43.61 -32.34
CA LYS A 444 -0.03 44.73 -33.17
C LYS A 444 -0.45 44.26 -34.57
N GLU A 445 0.26 43.32 -35.17
CA GLU A 445 -0.15 42.73 -36.44
C GLU A 445 -1.47 41.94 -36.32
N CYS A 446 -1.70 41.29 -35.18
CA CYS A 446 -2.93 40.57 -34.88
C CYS A 446 -4.12 41.54 -34.69
N GLU A 447 -3.90 42.70 -34.07
CA GLU A 447 -4.91 43.77 -33.97
C GLU A 447 -5.34 44.31 -35.34
N ILE A 448 -4.40 44.38 -36.30
CA ILE A 448 -4.65 44.86 -37.67
C ILE A 448 -5.28 43.77 -38.55
N ASN A 449 -4.94 42.50 -38.33
CA ASN A 449 -5.43 41.37 -39.10
C ASN A 449 -6.05 40.31 -38.19
N GLN A 450 -7.38 40.38 -38.04
CA GLN A 450 -8.16 39.44 -37.20
C GLN A 450 -8.09 37.98 -37.63
N ASN A 451 -7.58 37.68 -38.83
CA ASN A 451 -7.38 36.31 -39.31
C ASN A 451 -5.95 35.77 -39.08
N LEU A 452 -5.08 36.52 -38.37
CA LEU A 452 -3.71 36.11 -38.04
C LEU A 452 -3.68 35.22 -36.79
N TYR A 453 -3.24 33.96 -36.92
CA TYR A 453 -3.02 33.07 -35.78
C TYR A 453 -1.54 32.99 -35.44
N ILE A 454 -1.20 33.21 -34.16
CA ILE A 454 0.19 33.19 -33.69
C ILE A 454 0.38 32.07 -32.68
N THR A 455 1.30 31.16 -32.98
CA THR A 455 1.68 30.08 -32.06
C THR A 455 3.03 30.40 -31.41
N TYR A 456 3.09 30.33 -30.09
CA TYR A 456 4.33 30.35 -29.32
C TYR A 456 4.82 28.91 -29.15
N ALA A 457 5.88 28.54 -29.87
CA ALA A 457 6.49 27.22 -29.80
C ALA A 457 7.68 27.23 -28.82
N ASP A 458 7.51 26.54 -27.70
CA ASP A 458 8.48 26.43 -26.61
C ASP A 458 9.32 25.17 -26.74
N PHE A 459 10.62 25.34 -27.00
CA PHE A 459 11.59 24.27 -27.18
C PHE A 459 12.36 23.92 -25.91
N SER A 460 12.03 24.52 -24.76
CA SER A 460 12.78 24.33 -23.50
C SER A 460 12.87 22.87 -23.04
N TYR A 461 11.93 22.02 -23.48
CA TYR A 461 11.89 20.59 -23.17
C TYR A 461 12.16 19.71 -24.40
N SER A 462 12.47 20.32 -25.55
CA SER A 462 12.73 19.63 -26.82
C SER A 462 14.19 19.16 -26.88
N THR A 463 14.43 18.09 -27.64
CA THR A 463 15.79 17.64 -27.99
C THR A 463 16.44 18.48 -29.08
N VAL A 464 15.68 19.39 -29.70
CA VAL A 464 16.16 20.32 -30.73
C VAL A 464 16.70 21.58 -30.07
N GLU A 465 18.00 21.82 -30.23
CA GLU A 465 18.64 23.05 -29.77
C GLU A 465 18.38 24.20 -30.76
N LEU A 466 17.83 25.31 -30.25
CA LEU A 466 17.69 26.57 -30.97
C LEU A 466 18.88 27.49 -30.68
N GLU A 467 19.47 28.06 -31.72
CA GLU A 467 20.61 28.98 -31.60
C GLU A 467 20.15 30.42 -31.26
N ASP A 468 18.97 30.85 -31.75
CA ASP A 468 18.37 32.16 -31.46
C ASP A 468 16.82 32.08 -31.49
N ILE A 469 16.15 33.18 -31.12
CA ILE A 469 14.71 33.36 -31.24
C ILE A 469 14.34 33.58 -32.72
N GLU A 470 13.45 32.75 -33.25
CA GLU A 470 13.11 32.71 -34.68
C GLU A 470 11.59 32.82 -34.93
N ILE A 471 11.22 33.39 -36.07
CA ILE A 471 9.81 33.43 -36.54
C ILE A 471 9.70 32.66 -37.85
N LEU A 472 8.91 31.59 -37.86
CA LEU A 472 8.63 30.82 -39.06
C LEU A 472 7.39 31.38 -39.78
N THR A 473 7.56 31.63 -41.08
CA THR A 473 6.49 32.05 -42.00
C THR A 473 6.36 31.09 -43.19
N THR A 474 5.22 31.12 -43.87
CA THR A 474 5.00 30.39 -45.13
C THR A 474 5.63 31.17 -46.29
N SER A 475 6.78 30.73 -46.79
CA SER A 475 7.36 31.22 -48.05
C SER A 475 7.84 30.09 -48.96
N GLN A 476 7.74 30.38 -50.27
CA GLN A 476 7.61 29.50 -51.43
C GLN A 476 8.74 28.46 -51.62
N THR A 477 8.37 27.19 -51.80
CA THR A 477 9.28 26.17 -52.35
C THR A 477 9.11 26.08 -53.86
N ASN A 478 10.14 26.52 -54.59
CA ASN A 478 10.34 26.28 -56.01
C ASN A 478 10.45 24.78 -56.30
N ASN A 479 9.59 24.31 -57.19
CA ASN A 479 9.69 23.01 -57.85
C ASN A 479 10.93 22.95 -58.74
N ASN A 480 11.72 21.86 -58.69
CA ASN A 480 12.29 21.29 -59.90
C ASN A 480 12.83 19.85 -59.73
N LYS A 481 12.52 19.05 -60.77
CA LYS A 481 13.00 17.70 -61.17
C LYS A 481 12.28 16.51 -60.49
N LYS A 482 11.29 15.85 -61.14
CA LYS A 482 11.36 14.82 -62.22
C LYS A 482 12.45 13.77 -61.92
N SER A 483 12.25 12.45 -61.96
CA SER A 483 11.40 11.51 -62.72
C SER A 483 11.76 10.10 -62.16
N HIS A 484 10.97 9.02 -62.18
CA HIS A 484 10.55 8.26 -63.36
C HIS A 484 9.62 7.10 -62.93
N LEU A 485 8.67 6.79 -63.81
CA LEU A 485 7.81 5.59 -63.83
C LEU A 485 8.61 4.28 -63.87
N GLN A 486 8.05 3.19 -63.33
CA GLN A 486 7.57 2.07 -64.14
C GLN A 486 6.62 1.12 -63.41
N LYS A 487 5.60 0.70 -64.16
CA LYS A 487 4.50 -0.23 -63.87
C LYS A 487 4.94 -1.68 -64.09
N SER A 488 4.25 -2.64 -63.44
CA SER A 488 3.63 -3.87 -64.00
C SER A 488 3.50 -4.93 -62.87
N SER A 489 2.33 -5.22 -62.31
CA SER A 489 1.22 -6.07 -62.79
C SER A 489 1.41 -7.59 -62.63
N SER A 490 0.39 -8.21 -61.99
CA SER A 490 -0.10 -9.61 -62.10
C SER A 490 0.79 -10.72 -61.51
N THR A 491 0.32 -11.81 -60.90
CA THR A 491 -0.95 -12.54 -61.03
C THR A 491 -1.10 -13.53 -59.87
N VAL A 492 -2.35 -13.86 -59.57
CA VAL A 492 -2.83 -14.95 -58.71
C VAL A 492 -2.46 -16.33 -59.28
N THR A 493 -2.06 -17.26 -58.42
CA THR A 493 -2.22 -18.71 -58.65
C THR A 493 -2.68 -19.41 -57.36
N LYS A 494 -3.85 -20.06 -57.45
CA LYS A 494 -4.39 -21.03 -56.50
C LYS A 494 -3.76 -22.40 -56.75
N ASN A 495 -3.56 -23.20 -55.70
CA ASN A 495 -3.70 -24.68 -55.61
C ASN A 495 -3.51 -25.04 -54.12
N LYS A 496 -4.51 -25.50 -53.33
CA LYS A 496 -5.21 -26.80 -53.23
C LYS A 496 -4.32 -28.02 -52.90
N THR A 497 -4.81 -28.79 -51.91
CA THR A 497 -4.43 -30.14 -51.41
C THR A 497 -3.25 -30.17 -50.43
N SER A 498 -3.23 -30.92 -49.32
CA SER A 498 -4.12 -31.96 -48.77
C SER A 498 -3.78 -32.18 -47.29
N THR A 499 -4.78 -32.19 -46.43
CA THR A 499 -4.71 -32.56 -45.01
C THR A 499 -4.56 -34.07 -44.87
N SER A 500 -3.42 -34.54 -44.36
CA SER A 500 -3.27 -35.87 -43.79
C SER A 500 -3.44 -35.78 -42.27
N GLN A 501 -4.55 -36.31 -41.78
CA GLN A 501 -4.83 -36.52 -40.37
C GLN A 501 -3.74 -37.41 -39.74
N GLN A 502 -3.10 -36.92 -38.68
CA GLN A 502 -2.49 -37.77 -37.68
C GLN A 502 -3.05 -37.39 -36.30
N SER A 503 -3.60 -38.42 -35.68
CA SER A 503 -4.32 -38.53 -34.42
C SER A 503 -3.62 -37.86 -33.24
N LEU A 504 -4.37 -37.04 -32.51
CA LEU A 504 -4.08 -36.65 -31.13
C LEU A 504 -4.04 -37.88 -30.23
N PRO A 505 -3.04 -38.03 -29.33
CA PRO A 505 -3.19 -38.85 -28.16
C PRO A 505 -3.92 -38.07 -27.05
N SER A 506 -4.95 -38.71 -26.53
CA SER A 506 -5.48 -38.64 -25.16
C SER A 506 -5.94 -37.28 -24.61
N SER A 507 -7.27 -37.20 -24.48
CA SER A 507 -8.05 -36.36 -23.56
C SER A 507 -7.31 -35.97 -22.26
N PRO A 508 -7.45 -34.71 -21.79
CA PRO A 508 -6.98 -34.33 -20.48
C PRO A 508 -7.76 -35.12 -19.43
N ILE A 509 -7.05 -35.81 -18.57
CA ILE A 509 -7.58 -36.46 -17.37
C ILE A 509 -8.34 -35.39 -16.58
N ILE A 510 -9.66 -35.56 -16.43
CA ILE A 510 -10.48 -34.67 -15.61
C ILE A 510 -10.12 -34.97 -14.16
N ASN A 511 -9.48 -34.02 -13.47
CA ASN A 511 -9.21 -34.13 -12.04
C ASN A 511 -10.52 -33.84 -11.30
N ASP A 512 -11.05 -34.85 -10.60
CA ASP A 512 -12.42 -34.89 -10.05
C ASP A 512 -12.50 -34.51 -8.55
N ASN A 513 -11.45 -33.85 -8.04
CA ASN A 513 -11.34 -33.40 -6.64
C ASN A 513 -12.35 -32.29 -6.31
N ILE A 514 -12.64 -32.10 -5.02
CA ILE A 514 -13.55 -31.07 -4.53
C ILE A 514 -12.72 -30.01 -3.80
N ASN A 515 -12.53 -28.85 -4.44
CA ASN A 515 -11.77 -27.75 -3.88
C ASN A 515 -12.68 -26.76 -3.13
N ILE A 516 -12.47 -26.60 -1.83
CA ILE A 516 -13.20 -25.67 -0.96
C ILE A 516 -12.23 -24.60 -0.45
N LEU A 517 -12.51 -23.33 -0.77
CA LEU A 517 -11.76 -22.19 -0.24
C LEU A 517 -12.42 -21.66 1.04
N LEU A 518 -11.66 -21.51 2.13
CA LEU A 518 -12.13 -20.91 3.37
C LEU A 518 -11.67 -19.46 3.47
N LEU A 519 -12.57 -18.52 3.78
CA LEU A 519 -12.27 -17.10 3.98
C LEU A 519 -12.93 -16.63 5.27
N GLY A 520 -12.27 -15.77 6.05
CA GLY A 520 -12.85 -15.29 7.31
C GLY A 520 -11.88 -14.43 8.12
N GLU A 521 -12.43 -13.61 9.03
CA GLU A 521 -11.63 -12.73 9.90
C GLU A 521 -10.62 -13.53 10.74
N THR A 522 -9.54 -12.88 11.14
CA THR A 522 -8.61 -13.45 12.10
C THR A 522 -9.36 -13.85 13.39
N GLY A 523 -9.14 -15.09 13.86
CA GLY A 523 -9.81 -15.61 15.06
C GLY A 523 -11.27 -16.04 14.89
N VAL A 524 -11.78 -16.17 13.64
CA VAL A 524 -13.10 -16.79 13.38
C VAL A 524 -13.09 -18.33 13.52
N GLY A 525 -11.90 -18.93 13.53
CA GLY A 525 -11.71 -20.38 13.74
C GLY A 525 -11.62 -21.21 12.45
N LYS A 526 -11.01 -20.70 11.37
CA LYS A 526 -10.85 -21.42 10.08
C LYS A 526 -10.07 -22.73 10.23
N SER A 527 -8.86 -22.68 10.79
CA SER A 527 -8.02 -23.87 10.99
C SER A 527 -8.64 -24.85 12.00
N THR A 528 -9.30 -24.32 13.04
CA THR A 528 -10.10 -25.15 13.98
C THR A 528 -11.27 -25.83 13.28
N PHE A 529 -11.94 -25.15 12.36
CA PHE A 529 -13.00 -25.74 11.54
C PHE A 529 -12.48 -26.87 10.67
N ILE A 530 -11.31 -26.72 10.02
CA ILE A 530 -10.71 -27.80 9.21
C ILE A 530 -10.49 -29.06 10.05
N ASN A 531 -9.83 -28.91 11.20
CA ASN A 531 -9.59 -30.04 12.10
C ASN A 531 -10.92 -30.66 12.58
N ALA A 532 -11.89 -29.85 13.00
CA ALA A 532 -13.18 -30.34 13.46
C ALA A 532 -13.93 -31.07 12.33
N PHE A 533 -13.98 -30.49 11.14
CA PHE A 533 -14.67 -31.00 9.96
C PHE A 533 -14.17 -32.39 9.56
N VAL A 534 -12.85 -32.59 9.54
CA VAL A 534 -12.25 -33.90 9.24
C VAL A 534 -12.63 -34.95 10.27
N ASN A 535 -12.64 -34.59 11.56
CA ASN A 535 -13.09 -35.51 12.62
C ASN A 535 -14.58 -35.83 12.50
N TYR A 536 -15.42 -34.85 12.13
CA TYR A 536 -16.86 -35.05 11.90
C TYR A 536 -17.16 -35.99 10.75
N LEU A 537 -16.35 -35.94 9.68
CA LEU A 537 -16.50 -36.83 8.53
C LEU A 537 -15.96 -38.25 8.81
N LYS A 538 -14.92 -38.38 9.63
CA LYS A 538 -14.30 -39.68 9.93
C LYS A 538 -15.07 -40.48 11.00
N PHE A 539 -15.46 -39.84 12.09
CA PHE A 539 -16.07 -40.53 13.23
C PHE A 539 -17.58 -40.37 13.20
N LYS A 540 -18.30 -41.49 13.02
CA LYS A 540 -19.76 -41.51 12.88
C LYS A 540 -20.47 -41.20 14.20
N THR A 541 -19.84 -41.48 15.34
CA THR A 541 -20.41 -41.20 16.66
C THR A 541 -19.43 -40.47 17.57
N PHE A 542 -19.98 -39.72 18.53
CA PHE A 542 -19.18 -39.01 19.53
C PHE A 542 -18.35 -39.96 20.38
N GLU A 543 -18.90 -41.13 20.74
CA GLU A 543 -18.18 -42.15 21.52
C GLU A 543 -16.97 -42.71 20.76
N GLN A 544 -17.09 -42.88 19.45
CA GLN A 544 -15.95 -43.28 18.61
C GLN A 544 -14.89 -42.18 18.59
N ALA A 545 -15.28 -40.93 18.39
CA ALA A 545 -14.35 -39.80 18.39
C ALA A 545 -13.65 -39.63 19.74
N GLN A 546 -14.37 -39.83 20.85
CA GLN A 546 -13.81 -39.74 22.20
C GLN A 546 -12.84 -40.88 22.53
N SER A 547 -13.09 -42.07 22.00
CA SER A 547 -12.27 -43.27 22.27
C SER A 547 -11.02 -43.35 21.38
N ASN A 548 -10.89 -42.49 20.38
CA ASN A 548 -9.76 -42.42 19.46
C ASN A 548 -8.98 -41.12 19.67
N THR A 549 -7.74 -41.09 19.18
CA THR A 549 -6.96 -39.85 19.13
C THR A 549 -7.55 -38.89 18.09
N PRO A 550 -7.83 -37.62 18.43
CA PRO A 550 -8.33 -36.64 17.48
C PRO A 550 -7.36 -36.46 16.32
N ILE A 551 -7.89 -36.37 15.09
CA ILE A 551 -7.09 -36.06 13.92
C ILE A 551 -6.81 -34.56 13.91
N VAL A 552 -5.54 -34.20 13.85
CA VAL A 552 -5.12 -32.81 13.83
C VAL A 552 -4.19 -32.61 12.65
N LEU A 553 -4.73 -32.01 11.59
CA LEU A 553 -4.00 -31.66 10.36
C LEU A 553 -3.21 -30.35 10.54
N ILE A 554 -3.71 -29.48 11.40
CA ILE A 554 -3.15 -28.16 11.71
C ILE A 554 -2.93 -28.12 13.22
N PRO A 555 -1.71 -27.87 13.72
CA PRO A 555 -1.50 -27.79 15.17
C PRO A 555 -2.45 -26.76 15.77
N VAL A 556 -2.96 -27.05 16.97
CA VAL A 556 -3.92 -26.20 17.67
C VAL A 556 -3.37 -25.76 19.01
N SER A 557 -3.48 -24.46 19.27
CA SER A 557 -3.14 -23.84 20.55
C SER A 557 -4.28 -22.94 20.97
N PHE A 558 -4.86 -23.19 22.15
CA PHE A 558 -5.92 -22.34 22.68
C PHE A 558 -5.93 -22.31 24.20
N LEU A 559 -6.40 -21.20 24.76
CA LEU A 559 -6.63 -21.06 26.19
C LEU A 559 -7.98 -21.65 26.57
N MET A 560 -8.03 -22.35 27.70
CA MET A 560 -9.26 -22.84 28.31
C MET A 560 -9.23 -22.56 29.82
N THR A 561 -10.36 -22.17 30.39
CA THR A 561 -10.47 -21.95 31.85
C THR A 561 -11.09 -23.17 32.50
N VAL A 562 -10.53 -23.64 33.61
CA VAL A 562 -11.03 -24.81 34.37
C VAL A 562 -11.27 -24.48 35.83
N GLY A 563 -12.28 -25.12 36.41
CA GLY A 563 -12.69 -24.93 37.80
C GLY A 563 -13.32 -23.57 38.10
N ASP A 564 -13.83 -23.43 39.32
CA ASP A 564 -14.58 -22.24 39.76
C ASP A 564 -13.71 -20.97 39.86
N ASP A 565 -12.39 -21.13 39.93
CA ASP A 565 -11.42 -20.03 40.00
C ASP A 565 -10.95 -19.55 38.61
N PHE A 566 -11.56 -20.05 37.53
CA PHE A 566 -11.19 -19.73 36.13
C PHE A 566 -9.71 -19.94 35.82
N GLN A 567 -9.13 -21.05 36.31
CA GLN A 567 -7.70 -21.32 36.10
C GLN A 567 -7.41 -21.49 34.62
N GLU A 568 -6.50 -20.66 34.11
CA GLU A 568 -6.10 -20.69 32.70
C GLU A 568 -5.19 -21.89 32.41
N ARG A 569 -5.59 -22.70 31.44
CA ARG A 569 -4.83 -23.83 30.88
C ARG A 569 -4.59 -23.57 29.41
N LEU A 570 -3.32 -23.45 29.02
CA LEU A 570 -2.96 -23.42 27.60
C LEU A 570 -2.92 -24.85 27.07
N ILE A 571 -3.84 -25.16 26.16
CA ILE A 571 -3.93 -26.46 25.50
C ILE A 571 -3.17 -26.38 24.18
N LYS A 572 -2.22 -27.28 23.98
CA LYS A 572 -1.47 -27.44 22.72
C LYS A 572 -1.58 -28.88 22.23
N PHE A 573 -1.82 -29.07 20.95
CA PHE A 573 -1.93 -30.41 20.37
C PHE A 573 -1.61 -30.40 18.88
N GLY A 574 -0.90 -31.43 18.41
CA GLY A 574 -0.38 -31.52 17.04
C GLY A 574 1.14 -31.31 16.98
N ASP A 575 1.70 -31.41 15.78
CA ASP A 575 3.14 -31.21 15.52
C ASP A 575 3.43 -29.72 15.25
N PHE A 576 4.17 -29.10 16.18
CA PHE A 576 4.59 -27.70 16.09
C PHE A 576 6.00 -27.54 15.49
N ASP A 577 6.80 -28.61 15.44
CA ASP A 577 8.19 -28.56 14.98
C ASP A 577 8.26 -28.52 13.44
N SER A 578 7.25 -29.04 12.75
CA SER A 578 7.10 -28.99 11.29
C SER A 578 6.22 -27.83 10.78
N SER A 579 5.52 -27.11 11.67
CA SER A 579 4.58 -26.04 11.26
C SER A 579 5.27 -24.69 11.11
N ASN A 580 5.84 -24.43 9.94
CA ASN A 580 6.39 -23.12 9.54
C ASN A 580 5.33 -22.11 9.05
N ASN A 581 4.04 -22.47 9.05
CA ASN A 581 2.94 -21.61 8.58
C ASN A 581 2.04 -21.03 9.68
N GLU A 582 2.15 -21.53 10.91
CA GLU A 582 1.27 -21.14 12.02
C GLU A 582 2.04 -20.36 13.08
N ASP A 583 1.62 -19.13 13.35
CA ASP A 583 2.20 -18.26 14.39
C ASP A 583 1.19 -18.06 15.54
N PHE A 584 1.45 -18.73 16.66
CA PHE A 584 0.60 -18.66 17.85
C PHE A 584 1.07 -17.64 18.88
N ASP A 585 2.20 -16.96 18.64
CA ASP A 585 2.88 -16.14 19.66
C ASP A 585 2.35 -14.70 19.70
N HIS A 586 1.48 -14.31 18.75
CA HIS A 586 1.03 -12.93 18.56
C HIS A 586 -0.51 -12.82 18.55
N PRO A 587 -1.15 -12.58 19.71
CA PRO A 587 -2.61 -12.48 19.80
C PRO A 587 -3.19 -11.37 18.92
N GLY A 588 -4.16 -11.74 18.06
CA GLY A 588 -4.84 -10.82 17.14
C GLY A 588 -4.18 -10.70 15.76
N GLU A 589 -2.98 -11.23 15.56
CA GLU A 589 -2.42 -11.44 14.22
C GLU A 589 -3.06 -12.68 13.58
N SER A 590 -3.06 -12.75 12.24
CA SER A 590 -3.44 -14.00 11.57
C SER A 590 -2.51 -15.12 12.04
N VAL A 591 -3.06 -16.25 12.48
CA VAL A 591 -2.25 -17.42 12.90
C VAL A 591 -1.65 -18.09 11.66
N THR A 592 -2.50 -18.37 10.66
CA THR A 592 -2.09 -18.86 9.34
C THR A 592 -1.40 -17.73 8.56
N GLN A 593 -0.15 -17.94 8.14
CA GLN A 593 0.63 -16.91 7.42
C GLN A 593 0.44 -16.96 5.90
N HIS A 594 0.29 -18.15 5.31
CA HIS A 594 0.09 -18.36 3.87
C HIS A 594 -1.04 -19.35 3.58
N CYS A 595 -1.63 -19.25 2.39
CA CYS A 595 -2.65 -20.20 1.93
C CYS A 595 -2.11 -21.63 1.87
N ARG A 596 -2.91 -22.60 2.34
CA ARG A 596 -2.49 -24.01 2.48
C ARG A 596 -3.62 -24.97 2.14
N MET A 597 -3.36 -25.95 1.29
CA MET A 597 -4.32 -27.01 0.94
C MET A 597 -4.12 -28.25 1.80
N TYR A 598 -5.24 -28.77 2.30
CA TYR A 598 -5.33 -30.00 3.07
C TYR A 598 -6.18 -30.99 2.28
N GLU A 599 -5.58 -32.12 1.91
CA GLU A 599 -6.27 -33.20 1.20
C GLU A 599 -6.81 -34.25 2.18
N PHE A 600 -8.06 -34.65 1.99
CA PHE A 600 -8.73 -35.68 2.78
C PHE A 600 -9.57 -36.61 1.90
N HIS A 601 -9.52 -37.91 2.17
CA HIS A 601 -10.32 -38.91 1.47
C HIS A 601 -11.70 -39.03 2.12
N LEU A 602 -12.77 -38.80 1.36
CA LEU A 602 -14.15 -38.86 1.86
C LEU A 602 -14.60 -40.28 2.21
N SER A 603 -13.99 -41.31 1.61
CA SER A 603 -14.21 -42.72 1.92
C SER A 603 -13.00 -43.57 1.51
N ASP A 604 -12.87 -44.77 2.09
CA ASP A 604 -11.77 -45.72 1.76
C ASP A 604 -11.84 -46.26 0.31
N ASN A 605 -12.90 -45.98 -0.45
CA ASN A 605 -13.18 -46.56 -1.77
C ASN A 605 -13.46 -45.54 -2.90
N ASP A 606 -13.28 -44.23 -2.68
CA ASP A 606 -13.51 -43.20 -3.71
C ASP A 606 -12.20 -42.67 -4.32
N GLU A 607 -12.17 -42.53 -5.65
CA GLU A 607 -11.09 -41.83 -6.38
C GLU A 607 -11.11 -40.29 -6.16
N LYS A 608 -12.13 -39.75 -5.49
CA LYS A 608 -12.33 -38.29 -5.32
C LYS A 608 -11.79 -37.79 -3.97
N LYS A 609 -10.86 -36.83 -4.02
CA LYS A 609 -10.31 -36.18 -2.83
C LYS A 609 -11.07 -34.89 -2.49
N LEU A 610 -11.29 -34.65 -1.20
CA LEU A 610 -11.72 -33.36 -0.68
C LEU A 610 -10.48 -32.53 -0.36
N CYS A 611 -10.37 -31.36 -0.97
CA CYS A 611 -9.26 -30.42 -0.80
C CYS A 611 -9.78 -29.15 -0.13
N ILE A 612 -9.40 -28.91 1.12
CA ILE A 612 -9.78 -27.69 1.85
C ILE A 612 -8.59 -26.74 1.87
N ILE A 613 -8.81 -25.52 1.37
CA ILE A 613 -7.79 -24.47 1.29
C ILE A 613 -8.02 -23.53 2.46
N ASP A 614 -7.09 -23.58 3.44
CA ASP A 614 -7.01 -22.59 4.52
C ASP A 614 -6.32 -21.33 4.01
N THR A 615 -6.73 -20.18 4.52
CA THR A 615 -6.18 -18.89 4.12
C THR A 615 -5.80 -18.06 5.34
N PRO A 616 -4.89 -17.08 5.18
CA PRO A 616 -4.70 -16.04 6.18
C PRO A 616 -6.03 -15.36 6.53
N GLY A 617 -6.16 -14.96 7.80
CA GLY A 617 -7.26 -14.12 8.26
C GLY A 617 -7.11 -12.67 7.82
N PHE A 618 -8.25 -12.02 7.68
CA PHE A 618 -8.33 -10.58 7.39
C PHE A 618 -8.71 -9.80 8.66
N GLY A 619 -8.26 -8.55 8.77
CA GLY A 619 -8.39 -7.73 9.98
C GLY A 619 -7.21 -7.93 10.95
N ASP A 620 -6.00 -8.03 10.40
CA ASP A 620 -4.76 -8.26 11.14
C ASP A 620 -4.37 -7.04 12.00
N THR A 621 -3.95 -7.25 13.26
CA THR A 621 -3.52 -6.17 14.17
C THR A 621 -2.23 -5.47 13.69
N ARG A 622 -1.49 -6.05 12.73
CA ARG A 622 -0.36 -5.41 12.03
C ARG A 622 -0.79 -4.29 11.08
N GLY A 623 -2.10 -4.18 10.78
CA GLY A 623 -2.69 -3.08 10.03
C GLY A 623 -2.92 -3.39 8.54
N LEU A 624 -3.42 -2.38 7.82
CA LEU A 624 -3.91 -2.50 6.44
C LEU A 624 -2.86 -3.02 5.44
N ASP A 625 -1.58 -2.67 5.61
CA ASP A 625 -0.52 -3.13 4.72
C ASP A 625 -0.35 -4.65 4.74
N GLN A 626 -0.47 -5.28 5.93
CA GLN A 626 -0.40 -6.74 6.05
C GLN A 626 -1.65 -7.42 5.49
N ASP A 627 -2.79 -6.79 5.72
CA ASP A 627 -4.08 -7.20 5.18
C ASP A 627 -4.09 -7.18 3.63
N ASP A 628 -3.42 -6.19 3.00
CA ASP A 628 -3.20 -6.14 1.55
C ASP A 628 -2.28 -7.29 1.07
N LEU A 629 -1.24 -7.63 1.82
CA LEU A 629 -0.36 -8.77 1.51
C LEU A 629 -1.12 -10.11 1.63
N ASN A 630 -1.92 -10.28 2.68
CA ASN A 630 -2.75 -11.47 2.87
C ASN A 630 -3.76 -11.63 1.73
N MET A 631 -4.36 -10.51 1.30
CA MET A 631 -5.25 -10.51 0.15
C MET A 631 -4.48 -10.89 -1.12
N GLN A 632 -3.29 -10.32 -1.35
CA GLN A 632 -2.49 -10.68 -2.51
C GLN A 632 -2.17 -12.19 -2.54
N ASP A 633 -1.77 -12.79 -1.41
CA ASP A 633 -1.49 -14.23 -1.28
C ASP A 633 -2.70 -15.10 -1.65
N ILE A 634 -3.90 -14.76 -1.15
CA ILE A 634 -5.15 -15.46 -1.48
C ILE A 634 -5.49 -15.33 -2.97
N LEU A 635 -5.37 -14.14 -3.55
CA LEU A 635 -5.65 -13.85 -4.96
C LEU A 635 -4.69 -14.63 -5.88
N GLU A 636 -3.41 -14.69 -5.53
CA GLU A 636 -2.41 -15.47 -6.25
C GLU A 636 -2.75 -16.97 -6.19
N TYR A 637 -3.04 -17.50 -5.00
CA TYR A 637 -3.38 -18.91 -4.81
C TYR A 637 -4.62 -19.34 -5.61
N ILE A 638 -5.69 -18.53 -5.60
CA ILE A 638 -6.92 -18.80 -6.37
C ILE A 638 -6.64 -18.91 -7.87
N ASN A 639 -5.73 -18.09 -8.41
CA ASN A 639 -5.41 -18.10 -9.85
C ASN A 639 -4.65 -19.37 -10.28
N GLU A 640 -4.00 -20.08 -9.35
CA GLU A 640 -3.29 -21.33 -9.62
C GLU A 640 -4.23 -22.54 -9.68
N LEU A 641 -5.42 -22.43 -9.07
CA LEU A 641 -6.38 -23.52 -9.02
C LEU A 641 -7.01 -23.78 -10.40
N THR A 642 -7.03 -25.03 -10.82
CA THR A 642 -7.73 -25.44 -12.05
C THR A 642 -9.25 -25.25 -11.92
N HIS A 643 -9.78 -25.40 -10.72
CA HIS A 643 -11.19 -25.22 -10.40
C HIS A 643 -11.43 -25.01 -8.89
N LEU A 644 -12.58 -24.44 -8.56
CA LEU A 644 -13.14 -24.30 -7.22
C LEU A 644 -14.57 -24.86 -7.21
N ASN A 645 -14.94 -25.56 -6.15
CA ASN A 645 -16.30 -26.09 -5.99
C ASN A 645 -17.11 -25.19 -5.05
N ALA A 646 -16.49 -24.71 -3.97
CA ALA A 646 -17.13 -23.86 -2.99
C ALA A 646 -16.20 -22.79 -2.44
N ILE A 647 -16.77 -21.62 -2.12
CA ILE A 647 -16.10 -20.50 -1.46
C ILE A 647 -16.88 -20.22 -0.17
N CYS A 648 -16.31 -20.63 0.95
CA CYS A 648 -16.94 -20.59 2.25
C CYS A 648 -16.47 -19.35 3.03
N PHE A 649 -17.37 -18.41 3.28
CA PHE A 649 -17.13 -17.29 4.19
C PHE A 649 -17.51 -17.69 5.62
N LEU A 650 -16.48 -17.88 6.46
CA LEU A 650 -16.59 -18.18 7.88
C LEU A 650 -16.78 -16.91 8.70
N LEU A 651 -17.81 -16.89 9.54
CA LEU A 651 -18.27 -15.74 10.31
C LEU A 651 -18.70 -16.18 11.73
N LYS A 652 -18.64 -15.28 12.71
CA LYS A 652 -19.32 -15.48 14.00
C LYS A 652 -20.78 -15.01 13.89
N PRO A 653 -21.74 -15.67 14.54
CA PRO A 653 -23.16 -15.33 14.43
C PRO A 653 -23.58 -14.11 15.26
N ASN A 654 -22.76 -13.68 16.22
CA ASN A 654 -23.06 -12.56 17.14
C ASN A 654 -22.21 -11.30 16.84
N ALA A 655 -21.89 -11.04 15.58
CA ALA A 655 -21.16 -9.82 15.22
C ALA A 655 -22.11 -8.62 15.26
N SER A 656 -21.78 -7.59 16.05
CA SER A 656 -22.55 -6.35 16.14
C SER A 656 -22.30 -5.40 14.96
N LYS A 657 -21.24 -5.64 14.19
CA LYS A 657 -20.87 -4.92 12.96
C LYS A 657 -20.02 -5.80 12.05
N LEU A 658 -20.10 -5.59 10.74
CA LEU A 658 -19.15 -6.14 9.78
C LEU A 658 -17.95 -5.20 9.68
N HIS A 659 -16.73 -5.72 9.79
CA HIS A 659 -15.53 -4.90 9.67
C HIS A 659 -15.43 -4.30 8.25
N THR A 660 -14.96 -3.04 8.13
CA THR A 660 -14.82 -2.36 6.83
C THR A 660 -13.94 -3.15 5.87
N PHE A 661 -12.93 -3.84 6.40
CA PHE A 661 -12.02 -4.67 5.61
C PHE A 661 -12.69 -5.95 5.06
N PHE A 662 -13.60 -6.59 5.80
CA PHE A 662 -14.38 -7.72 5.28
C PHE A 662 -15.12 -7.34 3.99
N ARG A 663 -15.75 -6.16 3.96
CA ARG A 663 -16.43 -5.62 2.78
C ARG A 663 -15.46 -5.41 1.61
N MET A 664 -14.26 -4.91 1.87
CA MET A 664 -13.23 -4.73 0.84
C MET A 664 -12.75 -6.06 0.28
N CYS A 665 -12.39 -7.04 1.13
CA CYS A 665 -11.99 -8.38 0.70
C CYS A 665 -13.09 -9.05 -0.12
N PHE A 666 -14.34 -8.95 0.33
CA PHE A 666 -15.48 -9.51 -0.36
C PHE A 666 -15.59 -8.94 -1.79
N ILE A 667 -15.52 -7.61 -1.95
CA ILE A 667 -15.57 -6.96 -3.28
C ILE A 667 -14.39 -7.40 -4.16
N GLN A 668 -13.16 -7.36 -3.64
CA GLN A 668 -11.97 -7.71 -4.41
C GLN A 668 -12.00 -9.16 -4.92
N LEU A 669 -12.50 -10.08 -4.10
CA LEU A 669 -12.66 -11.48 -4.48
C LEU A 669 -13.73 -11.67 -5.57
N LEU A 670 -14.87 -10.97 -5.44
CA LEU A 670 -15.93 -11.01 -6.45
C LEU A 670 -15.49 -10.39 -7.78
N ASP A 671 -14.66 -9.34 -7.74
CA ASP A 671 -14.07 -8.73 -8.93
C ASP A 671 -13.09 -9.68 -9.63
N LEU A 672 -12.31 -10.48 -8.87
CA LEU A 672 -11.44 -11.52 -9.43
C LEU A 672 -12.24 -12.64 -10.10
N LEU A 673 -13.15 -13.26 -9.34
CA LEU A 673 -13.85 -14.48 -9.75
C LEU A 673 -14.96 -14.22 -10.78
N GLY A 674 -15.50 -13.02 -10.79
CA GLY A 674 -16.59 -12.61 -11.66
C GLY A 674 -17.95 -13.26 -11.33
N PRO A 675 -19.01 -12.89 -12.08
CA PRO A 675 -20.39 -13.26 -11.75
C PRO A 675 -20.68 -14.77 -11.73
N ASN A 676 -19.88 -15.56 -12.45
CA ASN A 676 -20.09 -17.00 -12.55
C ASN A 676 -19.76 -17.75 -11.25
N ALA A 677 -18.96 -17.16 -10.35
CA ALA A 677 -18.62 -17.76 -9.07
C ALA A 677 -19.63 -17.45 -7.95
N TYR A 678 -20.57 -16.52 -8.18
CA TYR A 678 -21.49 -16.04 -7.14
C TYR A 678 -22.37 -17.15 -6.56
N GLN A 679 -22.66 -18.19 -7.36
CA GLN A 679 -23.45 -19.35 -6.95
C GLN A 679 -22.65 -20.30 -6.05
N ASN A 680 -21.31 -20.27 -6.13
CA ASN A 680 -20.41 -21.10 -5.33
C ASN A 680 -20.14 -20.51 -3.94
N ILE A 681 -20.72 -19.36 -3.62
CA ILE A 681 -20.54 -18.67 -2.34
C ILE A 681 -21.45 -19.28 -1.27
N ILE A 682 -20.82 -19.71 -0.18
CA ILE A 682 -21.45 -20.32 0.98
C ILE A 682 -21.12 -19.50 2.22
N PHE A 683 -22.08 -19.35 3.12
CA PHE A 683 -21.87 -18.70 4.42
C PHE A 683 -21.82 -19.76 5.53
N CYS A 684 -20.72 -19.80 6.27
CA CYS A 684 -20.51 -20.71 7.37
C CYS A 684 -20.41 -19.92 8.68
N PHE A 685 -21.21 -20.27 9.67
CA PHE A 685 -21.17 -19.64 10.99
C PHE A 685 -20.51 -20.56 11.99
N THR A 686 -19.38 -20.14 12.56
CA THR A 686 -18.70 -20.86 13.65
C THR A 686 -19.22 -20.39 15.00
N ASN A 687 -19.00 -21.16 16.06
CA ASN A 687 -19.46 -20.83 17.43
C ASN A 687 -20.98 -20.62 17.53
N ALA A 688 -21.75 -21.35 16.70
CA ALA A 688 -23.19 -21.16 16.56
C ALA A 688 -24.04 -21.74 17.70
N ARG A 689 -23.42 -22.39 18.70
CA ARG A 689 -24.14 -22.93 19.86
C ARG A 689 -24.92 -21.84 20.60
N SER A 690 -24.29 -20.67 20.81
CA SER A 690 -24.91 -19.54 21.53
C SER A 690 -26.11 -18.91 20.82
N THR A 691 -26.30 -19.23 19.53
CA THR A 691 -27.40 -18.74 18.68
C THR A 691 -28.33 -19.85 18.23
N PHE A 692 -28.38 -20.95 18.98
CA PHE A 692 -29.19 -22.12 18.67
C PHE A 692 -28.95 -22.65 17.24
N TYR A 693 -27.69 -22.62 16.80
CA TYR A 693 -27.25 -23.01 15.45
C TYR A 693 -27.90 -22.19 14.33
N GLY A 694 -28.13 -20.90 14.60
CA GLY A 694 -28.54 -19.90 13.63
C GLY A 694 -27.47 -18.84 13.37
N PRO A 695 -27.59 -18.05 12.28
CA PRO A 695 -26.62 -17.03 11.89
C PRO A 695 -26.67 -15.75 12.75
N GLY A 696 -27.57 -15.68 13.74
CA GLY A 696 -27.67 -14.62 14.75
C GLY A 696 -27.77 -13.20 14.20
N ASP A 697 -27.22 -12.24 14.95
CA ASP A 697 -27.22 -10.81 14.64
C ASP A 697 -26.37 -10.45 13.41
N THR A 698 -25.48 -11.34 12.99
CA THR A 698 -24.68 -11.14 11.78
C THR A 698 -25.52 -11.27 10.50
N ALA A 699 -26.60 -12.05 10.49
CA ALA A 699 -27.43 -12.27 9.29
C ALA A 699 -28.03 -10.97 8.70
N PRO A 700 -28.68 -10.08 9.47
CA PRO A 700 -29.12 -8.77 9.00
C PRO A 700 -28.01 -7.93 8.35
N LEU A 701 -26.79 -7.98 8.91
CA LEU A 701 -25.65 -7.21 8.40
C LEU A 701 -25.22 -7.69 7.01
N ILE A 702 -25.12 -9.01 6.81
CA ILE A 702 -24.81 -9.61 5.51
C ILE A 702 -25.89 -9.27 4.49
N LYS A 703 -27.17 -9.39 4.86
CA LYS A 703 -28.29 -9.03 3.97
C LYS A 703 -28.20 -7.56 3.53
N THR A 704 -27.88 -6.65 4.44
CA THR A 704 -27.70 -5.22 4.13
C THR A 704 -26.47 -4.99 3.22
N MET A 705 -25.36 -5.67 3.51
CA MET A 705 -24.15 -5.62 2.70
C MET A 705 -24.42 -6.07 1.26
N LEU A 706 -25.03 -7.25 1.08
CA LEU A 706 -25.35 -7.82 -0.25
C LEU A 706 -26.30 -6.89 -1.04
N LYS A 707 -27.32 -6.32 -0.40
CA LYS A 707 -28.21 -5.32 -1.04
C LYS A 707 -27.46 -4.09 -1.54
N SER A 708 -26.43 -3.65 -0.82
CA SER A 708 -25.68 -2.43 -1.16
C SER A 708 -24.79 -2.55 -2.39
N PHE A 709 -24.50 -3.77 -2.88
CA PHE A 709 -23.58 -3.96 -4.00
C PHE A 709 -24.25 -3.97 -5.38
N SER A 710 -25.57 -3.84 -5.48
CA SER A 710 -26.31 -4.10 -6.73
C SER A 710 -26.06 -5.51 -7.30
N ILE A 711 -25.56 -6.44 -6.47
CA ILE A 711 -25.29 -7.84 -6.84
C ILE A 711 -26.53 -8.66 -6.45
N ASN A 712 -27.47 -8.84 -7.38
CA ASN A 712 -28.72 -9.55 -7.12
C ASN A 712 -28.60 -11.09 -7.11
N ASN A 713 -27.39 -11.64 -7.28
CA ASN A 713 -27.19 -13.04 -7.63
C ASN A 713 -26.47 -13.90 -6.57
N ILE A 714 -26.11 -13.36 -5.40
CA ILE A 714 -25.53 -14.16 -4.30
C ILE A 714 -26.65 -14.53 -3.31
N PRO A 715 -27.01 -15.81 -3.17
CA PRO A 715 -28.06 -16.22 -2.23
C PRO A 715 -27.59 -16.07 -0.77
N PHE A 716 -28.51 -15.71 0.12
CA PHE A 716 -28.34 -15.84 1.57
C PHE A 716 -29.60 -16.49 2.14
N LYS A 717 -29.65 -17.83 2.04
CA LYS A 717 -30.79 -18.69 2.39
C LYS A 717 -30.31 -19.87 3.24
N LYS A 718 -31.25 -20.60 3.85
CA LYS A 718 -30.96 -21.79 4.65
C LYS A 718 -30.14 -22.83 3.87
N ASP A 719 -30.41 -22.97 2.57
CA ASP A 719 -29.76 -23.99 1.74
C ASP A 719 -28.25 -23.76 1.59
N ASN A 720 -27.80 -22.49 1.50
CA ASN A 720 -26.39 -22.13 1.32
C ASN A 720 -25.74 -21.49 2.56
N THR A 721 -26.39 -21.61 3.72
CA THR A 721 -25.91 -21.10 5.01
C THR A 721 -25.83 -22.24 6.00
N PHE A 722 -24.65 -22.47 6.60
CA PHE A 722 -24.37 -23.60 7.48
C PHE A 722 -23.87 -23.08 8.83
N CYS A 723 -24.24 -23.75 9.92
CA CYS A 723 -23.93 -23.30 11.28
C CYS A 723 -23.28 -24.43 12.07
N PHE A 724 -22.04 -24.21 12.48
CA PHE A 724 -21.18 -25.18 13.13
C PHE A 724 -20.81 -24.71 14.54
N ASP A 725 -20.48 -25.68 15.38
CA ASP A 725 -19.83 -25.44 16.65
C ASP A 725 -18.63 -26.37 16.82
N ASN A 726 -17.44 -25.78 16.71
CA ASN A 726 -16.17 -26.52 16.72
C ASN A 726 -15.68 -26.84 18.14
N GLU A 727 -16.41 -26.42 19.18
CA GLU A 727 -16.04 -26.64 20.58
C GLU A 727 -16.04 -28.12 20.97
N SER A 728 -16.83 -28.96 20.29
CA SER A 728 -16.78 -30.42 20.47
C SER A 728 -15.42 -31.02 20.06
N PHE A 729 -14.74 -30.47 19.06
CA PHE A 729 -13.37 -30.86 18.73
C PHE A 729 -12.36 -30.38 19.78
N ARG A 730 -12.50 -29.13 20.26
CA ARG A 730 -11.64 -28.60 21.34
C ARG A 730 -11.77 -29.44 22.62
N TYR A 731 -12.98 -29.91 22.93
CA TYR A 731 -13.23 -30.86 24.02
C TYR A 731 -12.41 -32.15 23.86
N LEU A 732 -12.42 -32.76 22.67
CA LEU A 732 -11.66 -33.99 22.42
C LEU A 732 -10.15 -33.77 22.62
N VAL A 733 -9.63 -32.63 22.15
CA VAL A 733 -8.22 -32.26 22.34
C VAL A 733 -7.89 -31.97 23.82
N ALA A 734 -8.81 -31.35 24.55
CA ALA A 734 -8.64 -31.07 25.97
C ALA A 734 -8.60 -32.36 26.82
N LEU A 735 -9.40 -33.37 26.47
CA LEU A 735 -9.33 -34.70 27.11
C LEU A 735 -7.94 -35.33 26.97
N GLN A 736 -7.32 -35.23 25.78
CA GLN A 736 -5.97 -35.74 25.55
C GLN A 736 -4.89 -34.97 26.34
N ASN A 737 -5.20 -33.74 26.74
CA ASN A 737 -4.36 -32.91 27.60
C ASN A 737 -4.67 -33.08 29.11
N GLY A 738 -5.44 -34.11 29.47
CA GLY A 738 -5.74 -34.45 30.87
C GLY A 738 -6.70 -33.49 31.55
N ILE A 739 -7.55 -32.80 30.80
CA ILE A 739 -8.62 -31.99 31.38
C ILE A 739 -9.86 -32.87 31.62
N GLU A 740 -10.39 -32.81 32.83
CA GLU A 740 -11.61 -33.50 33.22
C GLU A 740 -12.82 -32.57 33.04
N PHE A 741 -13.95 -33.16 32.62
CA PHE A 741 -15.22 -32.49 32.42
C PHE A 741 -16.32 -33.25 33.15
N ASN A 742 -17.33 -32.54 33.62
CA ASN A 742 -18.48 -33.16 34.28
C ASN A 742 -19.45 -33.77 33.24
N ASN A 743 -20.47 -34.49 33.74
CA ASN A 743 -21.42 -35.20 32.87
C ASN A 743 -22.31 -34.25 32.03
N ASP A 744 -22.62 -33.07 32.56
CA ASP A 744 -23.47 -32.08 31.89
C ASP A 744 -22.70 -31.41 30.74
N GLU A 745 -21.46 -30.99 30.99
CA GLU A 745 -20.53 -30.47 29.96
C GLU A 745 -20.34 -31.49 28.83
N LYS A 746 -20.13 -32.76 29.20
CA LYS A 746 -20.01 -33.86 28.22
C LYS A 746 -21.28 -34.01 27.37
N HIS A 747 -22.46 -33.85 27.96
CA HIS A 747 -23.73 -33.89 27.24
C HIS A 747 -23.80 -32.77 26.19
N ASP A 748 -23.45 -31.54 26.57
CA ASP A 748 -23.45 -30.38 25.68
C ASP A 748 -22.49 -30.54 24.50
N TYR A 749 -21.28 -31.05 24.74
CA TYR A 749 -20.31 -31.32 23.66
C TYR A 749 -20.76 -32.45 22.74
N LYS A 750 -21.48 -33.45 23.26
CA LYS A 750 -22.05 -34.53 22.45
C LYS A 750 -23.20 -34.04 21.57
N GLU A 751 -24.06 -33.15 22.08
CA GLU A 751 -25.11 -32.53 21.27
C GLU A 751 -24.50 -31.65 20.17
N SER A 752 -23.52 -30.80 20.52
CA SER A 752 -22.75 -29.99 19.58
C SER A 752 -22.09 -30.82 18.47
N TRP A 753 -21.45 -31.92 18.84
CA TRP A 753 -20.89 -32.88 17.88
C TRP A 753 -21.95 -33.38 16.90
N SER A 754 -23.09 -33.83 17.41
CA SER A 754 -24.16 -34.43 16.59
C SER A 754 -24.75 -33.43 15.59
N ILE A 755 -24.93 -32.17 16.00
CA ILE A 755 -25.43 -31.10 15.13
C ILE A 755 -24.38 -30.72 14.08
N SER A 756 -23.12 -30.51 14.49
CA SER A 756 -22.03 -30.17 13.57
C SER A 756 -21.77 -31.28 12.54
N VAL A 757 -21.82 -32.55 12.92
CA VAL A 757 -21.72 -33.68 11.98
C VAL A 757 -22.83 -33.66 10.93
N LYS A 758 -24.08 -33.44 11.36
CA LYS A 758 -25.22 -33.36 10.44
C LYS A 758 -25.06 -32.19 9.45
N GLU A 759 -24.63 -31.04 9.94
CA GLU A 759 -24.38 -29.86 9.09
C GLU A 759 -23.19 -30.07 8.15
N SER A 760 -22.16 -30.83 8.56
CA SER A 760 -21.02 -31.17 7.69
C SER A 760 -21.43 -32.03 6.50
N TYR A 761 -22.24 -33.07 6.73
CA TYR A 761 -22.79 -33.87 5.63
C TYR A 761 -23.70 -33.03 4.74
N ARG A 762 -24.54 -32.16 5.31
CA ARG A 762 -25.38 -31.22 4.55
C ARG A 762 -24.55 -30.31 3.65
N LEU A 763 -23.40 -29.82 4.14
CA LEU A 763 -22.49 -28.99 3.37
C LEU A 763 -21.90 -29.77 2.18
N ILE A 764 -21.39 -30.97 2.41
CA ILE A 764 -20.84 -31.82 1.33
C ILE A 764 -21.90 -32.17 0.30
N ASP A 765 -23.10 -32.57 0.74
CA ASP A 765 -24.22 -32.89 -0.15
C ASP A 765 -24.64 -31.68 -0.99
N TYR A 766 -24.67 -30.48 -0.40
CA TYR A 766 -24.96 -29.25 -1.14
C TYR A 766 -23.89 -28.95 -2.19
N ILE A 767 -22.60 -29.12 -1.86
CA ILE A 767 -21.50 -28.89 -2.80
C ILE A 767 -21.55 -29.89 -3.96
N HIS A 768 -21.88 -31.16 -3.69
CA HIS A 768 -22.00 -32.20 -4.72
C HIS A 768 -23.26 -32.07 -5.58
N GLY A 769 -24.41 -31.78 -4.98
CA GLY A 769 -25.71 -31.83 -5.64
C GLY A 769 -26.13 -30.53 -6.32
N ASN A 770 -25.67 -29.38 -5.82
CA ASN A 770 -26.27 -28.08 -6.17
C ASN A 770 -25.27 -27.08 -6.77
N LEU A 771 -23.97 -27.29 -6.63
CA LEU A 771 -22.96 -26.37 -7.15
C LEU A 771 -22.35 -26.86 -8.46
N ILE A 772 -22.28 -25.95 -9.44
CA ILE A 772 -21.52 -26.17 -10.67
C ILE A 772 -20.05 -25.87 -10.36
N THR A 773 -19.14 -26.77 -10.72
CA THR A 773 -17.70 -26.54 -10.58
C THR A 773 -17.29 -25.24 -11.28
N TYR A 774 -16.78 -24.28 -10.50
CA TYR A 774 -16.15 -23.08 -11.05
C TYR A 774 -14.80 -23.48 -11.65
N ARG A 775 -14.71 -23.62 -12.97
CA ARG A 775 -13.44 -23.94 -13.64
C ARG A 775 -12.69 -22.66 -13.99
N SER A 776 -11.41 -22.60 -13.63
CA SER A 776 -10.48 -21.61 -14.16
C SER A 776 -10.11 -22.02 -15.59
N ASN A 777 -11.04 -21.84 -16.54
CA ASN A 777 -10.69 -21.99 -17.95
C ASN A 777 -9.64 -20.92 -18.28
N ASN A 778 -8.63 -21.26 -19.08
CA ASN A 778 -7.51 -20.41 -19.56
C ASN A 778 -7.91 -19.10 -20.28
N GLU A 779 -9.19 -18.73 -20.30
CA GLU A 779 -9.68 -17.45 -20.79
C GLU A 779 -9.85 -16.52 -19.59
N CYS A 780 -9.22 -15.34 -19.62
CA CYS A 780 -9.43 -14.35 -18.59
C CYS A 780 -10.89 -13.93 -18.52
N LYS A 781 -11.52 -14.13 -17.36
CA LYS A 781 -12.96 -13.92 -17.15
C LYS A 781 -13.30 -12.56 -16.52
N SER A 782 -12.29 -11.84 -16.01
CA SER A 782 -12.45 -10.55 -15.34
C SER A 782 -11.25 -9.64 -15.57
N ASN A 783 -11.44 -8.32 -15.51
CA ASN A 783 -10.33 -7.36 -15.61
C ASN A 783 -9.24 -7.62 -14.56
N LYS A 784 -9.63 -8.10 -13.38
CA LYS A 784 -8.70 -8.38 -12.28
C LYS A 784 -7.87 -9.65 -12.53
N HIS A 785 -8.43 -10.69 -13.15
CA HIS A 785 -7.65 -11.86 -13.56
C HIS A 785 -6.63 -11.48 -14.65
N ALA A 786 -7.01 -10.60 -15.59
CA ALA A 786 -6.09 -10.12 -16.63
C ALA A 786 -4.94 -9.34 -16.01
N GLN A 787 -5.24 -8.53 -14.99
CA GLN A 787 -4.21 -7.80 -14.25
C GLN A 787 -3.15 -8.73 -13.65
N VAL A 788 -3.56 -9.84 -13.02
CA VAL A 788 -2.61 -10.79 -12.41
C VAL A 788 -1.80 -11.52 -13.49
N GLU A 789 -2.45 -12.03 -14.54
CA GLU A 789 -1.77 -12.69 -15.66
C GLU A 789 -0.75 -11.79 -16.35
N ILE A 790 -1.13 -10.53 -16.63
CA ILE A 790 -0.21 -9.54 -17.22
C ILE A 790 0.97 -9.32 -16.28
N SER A 791 0.75 -9.16 -14.97
CA SER A 791 1.82 -8.94 -13.99
C SER A 791 2.87 -10.06 -14.01
N HIS A 792 2.39 -11.31 -14.06
CA HIS A 792 3.22 -12.51 -14.20
C HIS A 792 3.99 -12.59 -15.52
N MET A 793 3.48 -11.97 -16.60
CA MET A 793 4.12 -11.99 -17.93
C MET A 793 5.15 -10.88 -18.16
N ILE A 794 5.15 -9.80 -17.37
CA ILE A 794 6.07 -8.65 -17.57
C ILE A 794 7.53 -9.10 -17.63
N ARG A 795 8.01 -9.78 -16.57
CA ARG A 795 9.41 -10.22 -16.51
C ARG A 795 9.75 -11.24 -17.61
N PRO A 796 8.95 -12.30 -17.85
CA PRO A 796 9.17 -13.22 -18.96
C PRO A 796 9.25 -12.54 -20.33
N MET A 797 8.39 -11.57 -20.61
CA MET A 797 8.40 -10.83 -21.88
C MET A 797 9.68 -9.99 -22.03
N LEU A 798 10.06 -9.23 -20.99
CA LEU A 798 11.25 -8.39 -21.00
C LEU A 798 12.54 -9.17 -21.21
N THR A 799 12.71 -10.28 -20.48
CA THR A 799 13.91 -11.13 -20.58
C THR A 799 13.97 -11.85 -21.92
N THR A 800 12.82 -12.27 -22.46
CA THR A 800 12.73 -12.86 -23.80
C THR A 800 13.09 -11.86 -24.88
N MET A 801 12.59 -10.62 -24.80
CA MET A 801 12.97 -9.55 -25.73
C MET A 801 14.48 -9.28 -25.69
N GLN A 802 15.09 -9.23 -24.51
CA GLN A 802 16.55 -9.09 -24.36
C GLN A 802 17.30 -10.23 -25.04
N ASN A 803 16.88 -11.47 -24.81
CA ASN A 803 17.54 -12.65 -25.37
C ASN A 803 17.45 -12.71 -26.90
N ILE A 804 16.29 -12.34 -27.47
CA ILE A 804 16.13 -12.25 -28.93
C ILE A 804 17.06 -11.17 -29.50
N LEU A 805 17.14 -9.99 -28.86
CA LEU A 805 18.04 -8.92 -29.32
C LEU A 805 19.53 -9.31 -29.23
N GLN A 806 19.94 -10.00 -28.17
CA GLN A 806 21.29 -10.55 -28.04
C GLN A 806 21.61 -11.51 -29.19
N ASN A 807 20.71 -12.45 -29.49
CA ASN A 807 20.88 -13.40 -30.58
C ASN A 807 20.81 -12.76 -31.97
N LEU A 808 20.00 -11.72 -32.14
CA LEU A 808 19.96 -10.91 -33.37
C LEU A 808 21.30 -10.22 -33.61
N ILE A 809 21.92 -9.64 -32.58
CA ILE A 809 23.24 -9.03 -32.70
C ILE A 809 24.30 -10.07 -33.03
N LEU A 810 24.30 -11.24 -32.37
CA LEU A 810 25.20 -12.34 -32.69
C LEU A 810 25.09 -12.77 -34.15
N SER A 811 23.86 -12.89 -34.68
CA SER A 811 23.61 -13.29 -36.08
C SER A 811 24.17 -12.29 -37.11
N LYS A 812 24.29 -11.02 -36.74
CA LYS A 812 24.84 -9.95 -37.60
C LYS A 812 26.37 -9.88 -37.57
N THR A 813 27.00 -10.44 -36.54
CA THR A 813 28.47 -10.58 -36.50
C THR A 813 28.86 -11.80 -37.35
N ASN A 814 29.93 -11.73 -38.15
CA ASN A 814 30.40 -12.82 -39.05
C ASN A 814 30.79 -14.15 -38.36
N ILE A 815 30.37 -14.37 -37.12
CA ILE A 815 30.61 -15.53 -36.30
C ILE A 815 29.43 -16.50 -36.48
N LYS A 816 29.47 -17.27 -37.56
CA LYS A 816 28.47 -18.33 -37.81
C LYS A 816 28.49 -19.35 -36.66
N ASN A 817 27.32 -19.85 -36.28
CA ASN A 817 27.10 -20.95 -35.33
C ASN A 817 27.25 -20.61 -33.83
N LYS A 818 26.81 -19.45 -33.35
CA LYS A 818 26.79 -19.16 -31.90
C LYS A 818 25.48 -18.52 -31.45
N SER A 819 24.94 -18.95 -30.31
CA SER A 819 23.70 -18.44 -29.72
C SER A 819 23.76 -18.42 -28.20
N ILE A 820 22.99 -17.52 -27.58
CA ILE A 820 22.78 -17.45 -26.14
C ILE A 820 21.40 -18.04 -25.86
N THR A 821 21.37 -19.15 -25.15
CA THR A 821 20.11 -19.76 -24.68
C THR A 821 19.91 -19.40 -23.23
N MET A 822 18.72 -18.89 -22.89
CA MET A 822 18.31 -18.68 -21.51
C MET A 822 17.39 -19.81 -21.05
N PHE A 823 17.51 -20.20 -19.79
CA PHE A 823 16.57 -21.12 -19.17
C PHE A 823 16.32 -20.72 -17.71
N PRO A 824 15.06 -20.77 -17.27
CA PRO A 824 14.70 -20.53 -15.88
C PRO A 824 15.10 -21.72 -15.00
N LYS A 825 15.62 -21.43 -13.81
CA LYS A 825 15.85 -22.40 -12.75
C LYS A 825 14.99 -22.02 -11.54
N ALA A 826 14.25 -23.00 -11.02
CA ALA A 826 13.44 -22.86 -9.82
C ALA A 826 14.28 -22.43 -8.61
N ILE A 827 13.66 -21.71 -7.68
CA ILE A 827 14.28 -21.30 -6.42
C ILE A 827 13.52 -21.99 -5.29
N HIS A 828 14.25 -22.52 -4.30
CA HIS A 828 13.67 -23.31 -3.21
C HIS A 828 13.34 -22.48 -1.96
N ARG A 829 13.53 -21.15 -2.00
CA ARG A 829 13.30 -20.22 -0.89
C ARG A 829 12.81 -18.87 -1.41
N PRO A 830 12.03 -18.10 -0.61
CA PRO A 830 11.63 -16.75 -0.95
C PRO A 830 12.86 -15.89 -1.28
N ALA A 831 12.91 -15.42 -2.52
CA ALA A 831 14.05 -14.67 -3.03
C ALA A 831 13.59 -13.46 -3.81
N SER A 832 14.44 -12.45 -3.86
CA SER A 832 14.19 -11.23 -4.61
C SER A 832 15.45 -10.72 -5.30
N ILE A 833 15.29 -9.82 -6.26
CA ILE A 833 16.40 -9.09 -6.86
C ILE A 833 16.42 -7.68 -6.27
N CYS A 834 17.53 -7.32 -5.63
CA CYS A 834 17.75 -5.96 -5.17
C CYS A 834 18.07 -5.02 -6.33
N LEU A 835 17.35 -3.91 -6.42
CA LEU A 835 17.54 -2.85 -7.41
C LEU A 835 18.78 -1.99 -7.15
N SER A 836 19.31 -2.05 -5.93
CA SER A 836 20.46 -1.23 -5.51
C SER A 836 21.79 -1.97 -5.54
N CYS A 837 21.77 -3.31 -5.55
CA CYS A 837 22.99 -4.11 -5.59
C CYS A 837 23.55 -4.18 -7.01
N LYS A 838 24.88 -4.15 -7.12
CA LYS A 838 25.56 -4.29 -8.41
C LYS A 838 25.47 -5.74 -8.89
N PRO A 839 24.98 -6.01 -10.12
CA PRO A 839 24.97 -7.36 -10.66
C PRO A 839 26.40 -7.85 -10.91
N TYR A 840 26.58 -9.17 -10.84
CA TYR A 840 27.86 -9.80 -11.14
C TYR A 840 27.99 -9.97 -12.67
N PRO A 841 29.06 -9.43 -13.31
CA PRO A 841 29.27 -9.57 -14.74
C PRO A 841 29.75 -10.98 -15.09
N LEU A 842 29.08 -11.66 -16.02
CA LEU A 842 29.52 -12.93 -16.59
C LEU A 842 29.77 -12.80 -18.07
N GLN A 843 30.90 -13.33 -18.55
CA GLN A 843 31.22 -13.35 -19.97
C GLN A 843 30.68 -14.63 -20.62
N PHE A 844 29.81 -14.47 -21.61
CA PHE A 844 29.27 -15.53 -22.46
C PHE A 844 29.64 -15.25 -23.92
N GLY A 845 30.73 -15.88 -24.37
CA GLY A 845 31.33 -15.57 -25.67
C GLY A 845 31.76 -14.11 -25.73
N ASN A 846 31.13 -13.35 -26.63
CA ASN A 846 31.43 -11.93 -26.85
C ASN A 846 30.41 -10.98 -26.15
N PHE A 847 29.54 -11.50 -25.29
CA PHE A 847 28.61 -10.71 -24.48
C PHE A 847 28.99 -10.78 -23.01
N TRP A 848 28.86 -9.66 -22.31
CA TRP A 848 28.74 -9.63 -20.86
C TRP A 848 27.26 -9.68 -20.49
N ILE A 849 26.88 -10.58 -19.60
CA ILE A 849 25.51 -10.72 -19.08
C ILE A 849 25.53 -10.40 -17.59
N ALA A 850 24.62 -9.53 -17.16
CA ALA A 850 24.42 -9.19 -15.76
C ALA A 850 23.74 -10.36 -15.04
N ARG A 851 24.44 -11.01 -14.11
CA ARG A 851 23.84 -12.00 -13.22
C ARG A 851 23.45 -11.36 -11.90
N ASN A 852 22.15 -11.24 -11.70
CA ASN A 852 21.58 -10.81 -10.42
C ASN A 852 21.71 -11.94 -9.39
N ILE A 853 22.23 -11.61 -8.21
CA ILE A 853 22.30 -12.54 -7.08
C ILE A 853 20.93 -12.50 -6.38
N PRO A 854 20.25 -13.65 -6.19
CA PRO A 854 19.01 -13.70 -5.42
C PRO A 854 19.26 -13.33 -3.96
N HIS A 855 18.42 -12.48 -3.41
CA HIS A 855 18.45 -12.08 -2.01
C HIS A 855 17.36 -12.81 -1.24
N GLU A 856 17.75 -13.60 -0.23
CA GLU A 856 16.83 -14.31 0.66
C GLU A 856 16.32 -13.39 1.79
N PHE A 857 15.06 -13.61 2.19
CA PHE A 857 14.33 -12.80 3.18
C PHE A 857 13.82 -13.64 4.35
N LEU A 858 13.94 -13.09 5.57
CA LEU A 858 13.32 -13.59 6.80
C LEU A 858 12.47 -12.48 7.44
N LYS A 859 13.14 -11.41 7.92
CA LYS A 859 12.53 -10.13 8.39
C LYS A 859 13.24 -8.89 7.83
N THR A 860 14.46 -9.08 7.34
CA THR A 860 15.30 -8.13 6.60
C THR A 860 16.06 -8.90 5.53
N CYS A 861 16.51 -8.22 4.48
CA CYS A 861 17.37 -8.82 3.46
C CYS A 861 18.68 -9.35 4.11
N LEU A 862 19.02 -10.62 3.85
CA LEU A 862 20.23 -11.25 4.40
C LEU A 862 21.51 -10.93 3.62
N VAL A 863 21.36 -10.44 2.38
CA VAL A 863 22.46 -10.22 1.44
C VAL A 863 22.92 -8.76 1.40
N CYS A 864 22.03 -7.81 1.72
CA CYS A 864 22.33 -6.38 1.68
C CYS A 864 21.47 -5.58 2.67
N SER A 865 21.92 -4.36 2.98
CA SER A 865 21.26 -3.45 3.94
C SER A 865 20.09 -2.65 3.34
N CYS A 866 19.62 -3.02 2.15
CA CYS A 866 18.54 -2.33 1.44
C CYS A 866 17.16 -2.65 2.04
N THR A 867 16.21 -1.73 1.89
CA THR A 867 14.84 -1.91 2.38
C THR A 867 14.07 -2.89 1.49
N ILE A 868 12.98 -3.48 2.00
CA ILE A 868 12.17 -4.44 1.25
C ILE A 868 11.61 -3.85 -0.05
N GLU A 869 11.28 -2.55 -0.06
CA GLU A 869 10.84 -1.81 -1.25
C GLU A 869 11.88 -1.73 -2.38
N GLN A 870 13.16 -1.96 -2.07
CA GLN A 870 14.25 -1.97 -3.05
C GLN A 870 14.44 -3.36 -3.67
N HIS A 871 13.55 -4.30 -3.40
CA HIS A 871 13.65 -5.69 -3.82
C HIS A 871 12.42 -6.11 -4.62
N ILE A 872 12.65 -6.80 -5.74
CA ILE A 872 11.60 -7.37 -6.58
C ILE A 872 11.57 -8.87 -6.34
N ALA A 873 10.47 -9.40 -5.80
CA ALA A 873 10.29 -10.83 -5.60
C ALA A 873 10.50 -11.62 -6.91
N ILE A 874 11.13 -12.78 -6.82
CA ILE A 874 11.37 -13.66 -7.96
C ILE A 874 11.06 -15.12 -7.62
N HIS A 875 10.43 -15.81 -8.57
CA HIS A 875 10.17 -17.25 -8.49
C HIS A 875 11.22 -18.09 -9.22
N TYR A 876 12.11 -17.47 -9.98
CA TYR A 876 13.14 -18.17 -10.74
C TYR A 876 14.36 -17.28 -11.01
N VAL A 877 15.52 -17.92 -11.15
CA VAL A 877 16.75 -17.30 -11.66
C VAL A 877 16.92 -17.68 -13.12
N LEU A 878 17.31 -16.73 -13.96
CA LEU A 878 17.67 -17.02 -15.34
C LEU A 878 19.15 -17.39 -15.41
N ASN A 879 19.41 -18.60 -15.90
CA ASN A 879 20.74 -19.00 -16.32
C ASN A 879 20.86 -18.80 -17.83
N SER A 880 22.09 -18.57 -18.28
CA SER A 880 22.42 -18.43 -19.69
C SER A 880 23.49 -19.44 -20.05
N GLU A 881 23.38 -20.03 -21.23
CA GLU A 881 24.38 -20.91 -21.81
C GLU A 881 24.79 -20.42 -23.20
N TYR A 882 26.09 -20.49 -23.47
CA TYR A 882 26.65 -20.14 -24.76
C TYR A 882 26.80 -21.39 -25.61
N SER A 883 25.99 -21.49 -26.68
CA SER A 883 25.91 -22.66 -27.53
C SER A 883 26.62 -22.42 -28.86
N ASN A 884 27.29 -23.46 -29.38
CA ASN A 884 27.85 -23.49 -30.74
C ASN A 884 26.81 -23.90 -31.81
N LYS A 885 25.52 -23.78 -31.50
CA LYS A 885 24.41 -24.01 -32.43
C LYS A 885 23.94 -22.68 -33.03
N SER A 886 23.63 -22.67 -34.32
CA SER A 886 23.04 -21.51 -34.99
C SER A 886 21.65 -21.23 -34.43
N VAL A 887 21.29 -19.95 -34.33
CA VAL A 887 19.91 -19.53 -34.07
C VAL A 887 19.02 -20.11 -35.17
N SER A 888 17.94 -20.78 -34.80
CA SER A 888 17.02 -21.43 -35.74
C SER A 888 16.24 -20.45 -36.62
N ASN A 889 16.05 -19.22 -36.14
CA ASN A 889 15.16 -18.23 -36.74
C ASN A 889 15.93 -17.22 -37.57
N HIS A 890 15.31 -16.75 -38.66
CA HIS A 890 15.89 -15.73 -39.53
C HIS A 890 15.93 -14.35 -38.82
N PRO A 891 16.92 -13.45 -39.09
CA PRO A 891 16.98 -12.13 -38.45
C PRO A 891 15.70 -11.29 -38.55
N GLU A 892 14.97 -11.40 -39.66
CA GLU A 892 13.68 -10.71 -39.86
C GLU A 892 12.58 -11.25 -38.92
N GLU A 893 12.54 -12.58 -38.70
CA GLU A 893 11.60 -13.20 -37.77
C GLU A 893 11.87 -12.75 -36.34
N MET A 894 13.15 -12.68 -35.93
CA MET A 894 13.54 -12.19 -34.61
C MET A 894 13.11 -10.73 -34.36
N ILE A 895 13.26 -9.86 -35.38
CA ILE A 895 12.80 -8.47 -35.30
C ILE A 895 11.27 -8.40 -35.15
N ASN A 896 10.54 -9.20 -35.93
CA ASN A 896 9.08 -9.26 -35.85
C ASN A 896 8.61 -9.76 -34.47
N MET A 897 9.27 -10.78 -33.92
CA MET A 897 8.99 -11.31 -32.58
C MET A 897 9.16 -10.24 -31.49
N VAL A 898 10.26 -9.47 -31.52
CA VAL A 898 10.52 -8.41 -30.53
C VAL A 898 9.52 -7.25 -30.67
N ASN A 899 9.23 -6.83 -31.90
CA ASN A 899 8.24 -5.77 -32.14
C ASN A 899 6.84 -6.19 -31.70
N GLN A 900 6.45 -7.45 -31.91
CA GLN A 900 5.16 -7.99 -31.46
C GLN A 900 5.08 -7.98 -29.94
N LEU A 901 6.07 -8.51 -29.23
CA LEU A 901 6.10 -8.50 -27.76
C LEU A 901 6.07 -7.08 -27.18
N CYS A 902 6.79 -6.14 -27.80
CA CYS A 902 6.80 -4.74 -27.40
C CYS A 902 5.43 -4.07 -27.59
N THR A 903 4.77 -4.34 -28.72
CA THR A 903 3.44 -3.81 -29.02
C THR A 903 2.41 -4.35 -28.04
N ILE A 904 2.41 -5.66 -27.79
CA ILE A 904 1.51 -6.29 -26.83
C ILE A 904 1.78 -5.78 -25.41
N GLY A 905 3.05 -5.57 -25.03
CA GLY A 905 3.40 -4.97 -23.74
C GLY A 905 2.78 -3.58 -23.55
N ALA A 906 2.77 -2.75 -24.58
CA ALA A 906 2.13 -1.44 -24.54
C ALA A 906 0.59 -1.54 -24.44
N GLU A 907 -0.02 -2.50 -25.13
CA GLU A 907 -1.47 -2.77 -25.06
C GLU A 907 -1.88 -3.27 -23.68
N PHE A 908 -1.06 -4.13 -23.06
CA PHE A 908 -1.23 -4.58 -21.69
C PHE A 908 -1.18 -3.42 -20.71
N ASP A 909 -0.14 -2.59 -20.75
CA ASP A 909 0.00 -1.45 -19.84
C ASP A 909 -1.16 -0.47 -19.97
N TYR A 910 -1.51 -0.12 -21.21
CA TYR A 910 -2.64 0.76 -21.50
C TYR A 910 -3.96 0.20 -20.96
N PHE A 911 -4.22 -1.10 -21.15
CA PHE A 911 -5.39 -1.77 -20.58
C PHE A 911 -5.42 -1.68 -19.05
N LEU A 912 -4.30 -1.93 -18.37
CA LEU A 912 -4.20 -1.87 -16.90
C LEU A 912 -4.51 -0.48 -16.33
N VAL A 913 -4.01 0.57 -16.98
CA VAL A 913 -4.29 1.97 -16.59
C VAL A 913 -5.79 2.27 -16.68
N HIS A 914 -6.47 1.78 -17.71
CA HIS A 914 -7.91 1.99 -17.90
C HIS A 914 -8.79 1.24 -16.90
N ILE A 915 -8.45 -0.03 -16.59
CA ILE A 915 -9.28 -0.83 -15.68
C ILE A 915 -9.11 -0.46 -14.20
N THR A 916 -7.93 0.01 -13.80
CA THR A 916 -7.65 0.29 -12.37
C THR A 916 -8.12 1.67 -11.94
N ARG A 917 -8.50 2.57 -12.87
CA ARG A 917 -8.78 4.02 -12.63
C ARG A 917 -7.69 4.70 -11.79
N SER A 918 -6.52 4.10 -11.72
CA SER A 918 -5.38 4.48 -10.92
C SER A 918 -4.28 4.84 -11.90
N SER A 919 -3.79 6.08 -11.84
CA SER A 919 -2.65 6.55 -12.65
C SER A 919 -1.30 5.94 -12.23
N LYS A 920 -1.30 4.85 -11.43
CA LYS A 920 -0.06 4.25 -10.95
C LYS A 920 0.66 3.52 -12.09
N ASN A 921 1.74 4.18 -12.49
CA ASN A 921 2.98 3.71 -13.13
C ASN A 921 2.88 2.55 -14.10
N ASP A 922 3.25 2.85 -15.34
CA ASP A 922 3.65 1.90 -16.36
C ASP A 922 4.49 0.76 -15.77
N LEU A 923 4.07 -0.50 -15.98
CA LEU A 923 4.71 -1.67 -15.39
C LEU A 923 5.84 -2.24 -16.27
N PHE A 924 5.88 -1.92 -17.56
CA PHE A 924 6.88 -2.42 -18.52
C PHE A 924 8.07 -1.47 -18.67
N LEU A 925 7.83 -0.15 -18.69
CA LEU A 925 8.84 0.89 -18.87
C LEU A 925 9.92 0.88 -17.78
N PRO A 926 9.62 0.72 -16.48
CA PRO A 926 10.65 0.56 -15.46
C PRO A 926 11.55 -0.65 -15.73
N GLY A 927 10.98 -1.75 -16.24
CA GLY A 927 11.72 -2.94 -16.64
C GLY A 927 12.66 -2.68 -17.81
N LEU A 928 12.20 -2.00 -18.86
CA LEU A 928 13.02 -1.60 -20.01
C LEU A 928 14.16 -0.65 -19.60
N LEU A 929 13.86 0.37 -18.79
CA LEU A 929 14.85 1.31 -18.25
C LEU A 929 15.90 0.59 -17.41
N ARG A 930 15.47 -0.37 -16.58
CA ARG A 930 16.37 -1.20 -15.77
C ARG A 930 17.32 -2.02 -16.64
N MET A 931 16.82 -2.68 -17.69
CA MET A 931 17.67 -3.44 -18.60
C MET A 931 18.73 -2.55 -19.27
N ILE A 932 18.36 -1.34 -19.68
CA ILE A 932 19.29 -0.36 -20.23
C ILE A 932 20.34 0.07 -19.20
N ASP A 933 19.93 0.36 -17.97
CA ASP A 933 20.84 0.75 -16.88
C ASP A 933 21.81 -0.37 -16.48
N GLU A 934 21.33 -1.62 -16.39
CA GLU A 934 22.16 -2.80 -16.14
C GLU A 934 23.23 -2.98 -17.22
N GLU A 935 22.87 -2.86 -18.50
CA GLU A 935 23.81 -2.95 -19.62
C GLU A 935 24.82 -1.78 -19.64
N ASN A 936 24.37 -0.56 -19.34
CA ASN A 936 25.27 0.60 -19.22
C ASN A 936 26.32 0.39 -18.12
N LYS A 937 25.93 -0.15 -16.96
CA LYS A 937 26.84 -0.48 -15.86
C LYS A 937 27.84 -1.58 -16.24
N LEU A 938 27.44 -2.57 -17.03
CA LEU A 938 28.36 -3.57 -17.58
C LEU A 938 29.40 -2.94 -18.51
N CYS A 939 28.98 -2.08 -19.45
CA CYS A 939 29.87 -1.38 -20.36
C CYS A 939 30.85 -0.41 -19.66
N GLN A 940 30.47 0.14 -18.51
CA GLN A 940 31.36 1.00 -17.70
C GLN A 940 32.38 0.21 -16.89
N SER A 941 32.02 -0.99 -16.43
CA SER A 941 32.85 -1.81 -15.53
C SER A 941 33.81 -2.76 -16.25
N GLN A 942 33.45 -3.19 -17.47
CA GLN A 942 34.27 -4.01 -18.35
C GLN A 942 34.86 -3.17 -19.48
N LYS A 943 35.97 -3.59 -20.11
CA LYS A 943 36.44 -2.93 -21.35
C LYS A 943 35.26 -2.89 -22.34
N PRO A 944 34.98 -1.75 -23.01
CA PRO A 944 33.77 -1.58 -23.80
C PRO A 944 33.76 -2.59 -24.95
N ASP A 945 33.06 -3.71 -24.74
CA ASP A 945 32.84 -4.70 -25.77
C ASP A 945 31.80 -4.13 -26.75
N HIS A 946 32.12 -4.19 -28.04
CA HIS A 946 31.33 -3.50 -29.08
C HIS A 946 29.88 -4.02 -29.15
N LEU A 947 29.62 -5.25 -28.71
CA LEU A 947 28.31 -5.90 -28.81
C LEU A 947 27.31 -5.48 -27.71
N ASN A 948 27.74 -5.35 -26.44
CA ASN A 948 26.87 -4.80 -25.39
C ASN A 948 26.47 -3.35 -25.68
N SER A 949 27.39 -2.56 -26.26
CA SER A 949 27.07 -1.21 -26.76
C SER A 949 26.01 -1.20 -27.87
N GLN A 950 25.98 -2.24 -28.72
CA GLN A 950 24.92 -2.41 -29.72
C GLN A 950 23.59 -2.82 -29.08
N LEU A 951 23.62 -3.68 -28.07
CA LEU A 951 22.41 -4.07 -27.33
C LEU A 951 21.75 -2.88 -26.64
N ILE A 952 22.54 -1.97 -26.04
CA ILE A 952 22.01 -0.72 -25.46
C ILE A 952 21.25 0.10 -26.50
N LYS A 953 21.77 0.20 -27.74
CA LYS A 953 21.10 0.93 -28.83
C LYS A 953 19.78 0.26 -29.23
N GLU A 954 19.76 -1.06 -29.37
CA GLU A 954 18.54 -1.79 -29.72
C GLU A 954 17.49 -1.73 -28.59
N LEU A 955 17.90 -1.83 -27.33
CA LEU A 955 17.02 -1.65 -26.17
C LEU A 955 16.46 -0.23 -26.07
N THR A 956 17.28 0.78 -26.35
CA THR A 956 16.84 2.19 -26.39
C THR A 956 15.84 2.42 -27.53
N ARG A 957 16.06 1.78 -28.68
CA ARG A 957 15.11 1.81 -29.80
C ARG A 957 13.79 1.13 -29.40
N LEU A 958 13.85 -0.03 -28.75
CA LEU A 958 12.68 -0.76 -28.28
C LEU A 958 11.86 0.07 -27.28
N LYS A 959 12.54 0.73 -26.34
CA LYS A 959 11.93 1.67 -25.39
C LYS A 959 11.19 2.80 -26.12
N CYS A 960 11.82 3.41 -27.13
CA CYS A 960 11.17 4.46 -27.91
C CYS A 960 9.97 3.95 -28.72
N GLN A 961 10.04 2.73 -29.27
CA GLN A 961 8.90 2.08 -29.94
C GLN A 961 7.74 1.86 -28.97
N TYR A 962 8.03 1.37 -27.77
CA TYR A 962 7.05 1.17 -26.70
C TYR A 962 6.37 2.50 -26.31
N GLU A 963 7.16 3.54 -25.99
CA GLU A 963 6.66 4.87 -25.62
C GLU A 963 5.78 5.48 -26.74
N ASN A 964 6.21 5.38 -28.00
CA ASN A 964 5.41 5.87 -29.14
C ASN A 964 4.08 5.13 -29.27
N ARG A 965 4.04 3.82 -28.98
CA ARG A 965 2.83 3.01 -29.08
C ARG A 965 1.84 3.36 -27.97
N ILE A 966 2.32 3.60 -26.74
CA ILE A 966 1.49 4.13 -25.64
C ILE A 966 0.87 5.47 -26.00
N GLU A 967 1.65 6.40 -26.56
CA GLU A 967 1.15 7.70 -27.00
C GLU A 967 0.11 7.58 -28.12
N GLU A 968 0.29 6.64 -29.05
CA GLU A 968 -0.72 6.34 -30.07
C GLU A 968 -2.06 5.92 -29.45
N PHE A 969 -2.06 5.03 -28.46
CA PHE A 969 -3.28 4.63 -27.75
C PHE A 969 -3.92 5.76 -26.96
N LYS A 970 -3.13 6.60 -26.29
CA LYS A 970 -3.63 7.79 -25.60
C LYS A 970 -4.32 8.75 -26.57
N SER A 971 -3.71 9.00 -27.73
CA SER A 971 -4.23 9.93 -28.73
C SER A 971 -5.52 9.44 -29.41
N ASN A 972 -5.69 8.11 -29.56
CA ASN A 972 -6.84 7.52 -30.22
C ASN A 972 -8.03 7.23 -29.29
N GLN A 973 -7.88 7.40 -27.96
CA GLN A 973 -8.90 7.08 -26.94
C GLN A 973 -9.56 5.69 -27.12
N GLN A 974 -8.80 4.72 -27.63
CA GLN A 974 -9.34 3.38 -27.91
C GLN A 974 -9.43 2.56 -26.63
N LEU A 975 -10.63 2.14 -26.24
CA LEU A 975 -10.78 1.11 -25.21
C LEU A 975 -10.31 -0.24 -25.77
N ILE A 976 -9.38 -0.89 -25.08
CA ILE A 976 -8.95 -2.26 -25.41
C ILE A 976 -9.88 -3.23 -24.66
N ASP A 977 -10.60 -4.07 -25.41
CA ASP A 977 -11.49 -5.08 -24.85
C ASP A 977 -10.68 -6.21 -24.19
N LEU A 978 -11.22 -6.79 -23.11
CA LEU A 978 -10.69 -7.96 -22.44
C LEU A 978 -10.52 -9.16 -23.41
N LEU A 979 -11.37 -9.27 -24.43
CA LEU A 979 -11.22 -10.31 -25.47
C LEU A 979 -9.90 -10.18 -26.23
N ILE A 980 -9.49 -8.97 -26.56
CA ILE A 980 -8.22 -8.69 -27.25
C ILE A 980 -7.05 -9.03 -26.33
N ILE A 981 -7.14 -8.65 -25.04
CA ILE A 981 -6.13 -9.00 -24.03
C ILE A 981 -5.99 -10.52 -23.89
N ASN A 982 -7.09 -11.27 -23.93
CA ASN A 982 -7.08 -12.73 -23.91
C ASN A 982 -6.35 -13.36 -25.10
N GLU A 983 -6.59 -12.84 -26.29
CA GLU A 983 -5.87 -13.27 -27.49
C GLU A 983 -4.37 -12.99 -27.38
N HIS A 984 -4.00 -11.84 -26.81
CA HIS A 984 -2.61 -11.47 -26.55
C HIS A 984 -1.94 -12.37 -25.51
N ILE A 985 -2.58 -12.66 -24.39
CA ILE A 985 -2.11 -13.61 -23.37
C ILE A 985 -1.85 -14.98 -24.01
N THR A 986 -2.81 -15.46 -24.83
CA THR A 986 -2.68 -16.74 -25.55
C THR A 986 -1.54 -16.71 -26.57
N THR A 987 -1.34 -15.57 -27.23
CA THR A 987 -0.25 -15.38 -28.20
C THR A 987 1.11 -15.37 -27.53
N ILE A 988 1.26 -14.69 -26.40
CA ILE A 988 2.50 -14.63 -25.62
C ILE A 988 2.91 -16.01 -25.10
N ARG A 989 1.95 -16.82 -24.64
CA ARG A 989 2.20 -18.21 -24.19
C ARG A 989 2.76 -19.13 -25.28
N LYS A 990 2.64 -18.77 -26.57
CA LYS A 990 3.25 -19.55 -27.68
C LYS A 990 4.76 -19.37 -27.77
N TYR A 991 5.36 -18.37 -27.11
CA TYR A 991 6.80 -18.18 -27.11
C TYR A 991 7.47 -19.17 -26.16
N PRO A 992 8.36 -20.08 -26.63
CA PRO A 992 8.88 -21.17 -25.81
C PRO A 992 9.57 -20.72 -24.52
N LEU A 993 10.42 -19.67 -24.59
CA LEU A 993 11.11 -19.15 -23.41
C LEU A 993 10.17 -18.48 -22.41
N ILE A 994 9.08 -17.87 -22.87
CA ILE A 994 8.06 -17.30 -21.98
C ILE A 994 7.31 -18.43 -21.29
N GLN A 995 6.85 -19.42 -22.04
CA GLN A 995 6.14 -20.57 -21.47
C GLN A 995 7.00 -21.32 -20.46
N MET A 996 8.28 -21.59 -20.76
CA MET A 996 9.21 -22.20 -19.79
C MET A 996 9.35 -21.38 -18.51
N GLN A 997 9.41 -20.04 -18.60
CA GLN A 997 9.48 -19.18 -17.42
C GLN A 997 8.20 -19.23 -16.59
N LEU A 998 7.03 -19.24 -17.24
CA LEU A 998 5.74 -19.38 -16.57
C LEU A 998 5.59 -20.77 -15.92
N ASP A 999 6.03 -21.83 -16.59
CA ASP A 999 5.97 -23.21 -16.07
C ASP A 999 6.88 -23.37 -14.84
N ILE A 1000 8.11 -22.85 -14.88
CA ILE A 1000 8.99 -22.87 -13.71
C ILE A 1000 8.48 -21.95 -12.60
N MET A 1001 7.86 -20.82 -12.92
CA MET A 1001 7.23 -19.96 -11.91
C MET A 1001 6.13 -20.71 -11.18
N LYS A 1002 5.23 -21.38 -11.91
CA LYS A 1002 4.20 -22.26 -11.34
C LYS A 1002 4.79 -23.42 -10.55
N GLN A 1003 5.86 -24.05 -11.06
CA GLN A 1003 6.55 -25.12 -10.35
C GLN A 1003 7.19 -24.63 -9.06
N THR A 1004 7.82 -23.45 -9.06
CA THR A 1004 8.40 -22.86 -7.85
C THR A 1004 7.31 -22.47 -6.86
N GLN A 1005 6.22 -21.86 -7.30
CA GLN A 1005 5.07 -21.54 -6.45
C GLN A 1005 4.48 -22.81 -5.84
N LYS A 1006 4.32 -23.87 -6.65
CA LYS A 1006 3.94 -25.20 -6.18
C LYS A 1006 4.95 -25.78 -5.20
N MET A 1007 6.26 -25.71 -5.46
CA MET A 1007 7.29 -26.19 -4.54
C MET A 1007 7.38 -25.38 -3.24
N MET A 1008 7.06 -24.09 -3.30
CA MET A 1008 6.98 -23.24 -2.10
C MET A 1008 5.72 -23.54 -1.30
N THR A 1009 4.68 -24.11 -1.93
CA THR A 1009 3.44 -24.57 -1.27
C THR A 1009 3.48 -26.07 -0.90
N GLU A 1010 4.33 -26.90 -1.54
CA GLU A 1010 4.53 -28.34 -1.29
C GLU A 1010 4.97 -28.70 0.14
N PRO A 1011 5.89 -28.00 0.85
CA PRO A 1011 6.14 -28.26 2.27
C PRO A 1011 4.90 -27.98 3.15
N TYR A 1012 3.86 -27.39 2.57
CA TYR A 1012 2.60 -27.09 3.19
C TYR A 1012 1.45 -28.00 2.66
N GLU A 1013 1.62 -28.78 1.60
CA GLU A 1013 0.61 -29.77 1.18
C GLU A 1013 0.76 -31.05 2.03
N VAL A 1014 -0.25 -31.34 2.87
CA VAL A 1014 -0.28 -32.58 3.67
C VAL A 1014 -1.12 -33.60 2.93
N SER A 1015 -0.47 -34.54 2.22
CA SER A 1015 -1.12 -35.78 1.78
C SER A 1015 -1.01 -36.82 2.88
N GLN A 1016 -2.13 -37.32 3.40
CA GLN A 1016 -2.11 -38.54 4.22
C GLN A 1016 -2.13 -39.76 3.31
N ASP A 1017 -1.08 -40.59 3.41
CA ASP A 1017 -1.20 -42.04 3.22
C ASP A 1017 -1.77 -42.69 4.49
#